data_AF-A0A2P8HGR5-F1
#
_entry.id   AF-A0A2P8HGR5-F1
#
_cell.length_a   1.000
_cell.length_b   1.000
_cell.length_c   1.000
_cell.angle_alpha   90.00
_cell.angle_beta   90.00
_cell.angle_gamma   90.00
#
_symmetry.space_group_name_H-M   'P 1'
#
loop_
_entity.id
_entity.type
_entity.pdbx_description
1 polymer ?
#
loop_
_entity_poly.entity_id
_entity_poly.type
_entity_poly.pdbx_seq_one_letter_code
_entity_poly.pdbx_strand_id
1 'polypeptide(L)'
;MPNRANFHNYSLYKAEQQFYHAYGSFVLVQNAKRQLNYAFANHYHPYVDNLIQKLNTDGLPAMLDINFLQGLQDNLSTTYTTDGTYVTTFPTNEIDVSDDGAYSIYNWELFFHAPLAIAIHLSNTQRFAEAQHWFHYIFDPTSNDISVPAPQRFWKFLRFREETTTIFIQQMLAELSNPADSELKTRVEKSIQAWRDKPFQPHVIARGRYLAYQLNVVMKYLDNLIAWGDNLFTQDTLETINEATQIYVLAANILGAKPQKIPPRRKTSPKTYAQLKQAGIDSFGNAMIEMENDFPFNTVPSSNKKTDENAVNAVFGIGRSLYFCIPQNDQLLGYWDTVADRLFKIRHCMNIEGIIQQLPLFEPPIDPGMLVKAAAAGLDISSIINNINQPVSNIRGPLLLQKAQEICTEIKSMGASLLSAIEKQESEHISLLKQQHELKILTLVQDIKYLQWKEAEAASEALLKSRNTVFERYRHYKLILGNTATDIDQLKTIDLARKALTEATFDSIYADWVSKYAINLQKEPYRQESSVGGLMEFAGNAVTSVVGGQLGKTLPLNKNENAELNIFLPTADAFNTLSMALKLATPILAFIPQFDAHATPLGVGAKVGFGGVQLSKAAAYGSDLSKQVAGAFTSSAERASKMAGYYRRAEDYVFQANLAGSDLMQYGRQIISSLIREQITKKEYDNQIKQIEQSQQVTDYLSNKFTQEDLYTWMQGQISKTYYDCYKFAFDVAKRAEQTMKYELMRKEFDDLSFIKFAYWDSAHQGLLSGEALSLDLKRLEMAYHDHNTREYELTRHISIRRIDPLALLKLKATGACEISIPEWLYDMDSPGLFMRRIKSVALSVPCIAGAYTSVHCKLSLLRSSIRISSESDSYPRDIANDDNRFRDFNGAIQSIVTSTAQNDSGLFELNLHDERYLPFEGAGAISSWRIELPTDIPSFDTDSISDIILHIRYTAREAGHLKQAAVDYVKTAILENTGNLLQLLSLNQDFSTDWYRFTAAANDNVRKLDIHLQPDNFPYWAMSLGMKDAITISFCCIDWSKHKLIMATNTLSIIKDPITGWNISIDKNSNIFPFLKKNAGNNVYMAISYSLV
;
A
#
# COMPACT_ATOMS: atom_id res chain seq x y z
N MET A 1 1.28 33.45 78.43
CA MET A 1 2.36 34.02 79.27
C MET A 1 3.58 34.25 78.39
N PRO A 2 4.40 35.28 78.68
CA PRO A 2 5.42 35.77 77.76
C PRO A 2 6.65 34.87 77.71
N ASN A 3 7.33 34.95 76.55
CA ASN A 3 8.63 34.39 76.24
C ASN A 3 9.66 34.72 77.34
N ARG A 4 10.06 33.71 78.11
CA ARG A 4 11.31 33.73 78.89
C ARG A 4 12.11 32.51 78.48
N ALA A 5 13.04 32.73 77.56
CA ALA A 5 14.16 31.84 77.33
C ALA A 5 15.02 31.84 78.60
N ASN A 6 14.79 30.87 79.48
CA ASN A 6 15.73 30.49 80.53
C ASN A 6 16.16 29.04 80.23
N PHE A 7 17.47 28.83 80.23
CA PHE A 7 18.20 27.62 79.82
C PHE A 7 18.00 26.37 80.70
N HIS A 8 16.89 26.30 81.44
CA HIS A 8 16.57 25.16 82.30
C HIS A 8 15.10 24.79 82.08
N ASN A 9 14.86 23.71 81.34
CA ASN A 9 13.55 23.04 81.35
C ASN A 9 13.36 22.44 82.73
N TYR A 10 12.58 23.10 83.60
CA TYR A 10 12.09 22.51 84.84
C TYR A 10 10.68 21.97 84.61
N SER A 11 10.50 20.66 84.71
CA SER A 11 9.17 20.10 84.92
C SER A 11 8.81 20.29 86.39
N LEU A 12 7.95 21.26 86.70
CA LEU A 12 7.29 21.34 88.00
C LEU A 12 6.26 20.19 88.05
N TYR A 13 6.59 19.10 88.74
CA TYR A 13 5.54 18.18 89.17
C TYR A 13 4.59 18.96 90.09
N LYS A 14 3.30 18.79 89.83
CA LYS A 14 2.17 19.32 90.58
C LYS A 14 2.45 19.13 92.08
N ALA A 15 2.38 20.22 92.84
CA ALA A 15 2.50 20.20 94.29
C ALA A 15 1.66 19.05 94.88
N GLU A 16 2.29 18.20 95.69
CA GLU A 16 1.56 17.33 96.61
C GLU A 16 0.54 18.19 97.37
N GLN A 17 -0.69 17.69 97.50
CA GLN A 17 -1.83 18.43 98.03
C GLN A 17 -1.48 19.20 99.32
N GLN A 18 -1.91 20.45 99.41
CA GLN A 18 -1.87 21.19 100.68
C GLN A 18 -2.72 20.45 101.71
N PHE A 19 -2.09 19.97 102.78
CA PHE A 19 -2.80 19.41 103.91
C PHE A 19 -3.18 20.54 104.86
N TYR A 20 -4.48 20.67 105.10
CA TYR A 20 -5.04 21.58 106.09
C TYR A 20 -5.40 20.77 107.33
N HIS A 21 -4.71 20.98 108.45
CA HIS A 21 -5.15 20.46 109.75
C HIS A 21 -5.74 21.60 110.57
N ALA A 22 -7.04 21.51 110.86
CA ALA A 22 -7.76 22.47 111.70
C ALA A 22 -7.64 22.07 113.18
N TYR A 23 -7.14 22.98 114.01
CA TYR A 23 -7.16 22.86 115.46
C TYR A 23 -7.95 24.05 116.04
N GLY A 24 -9.27 23.89 116.13
CA GLY A 24 -10.16 24.97 116.58
C GLY A 24 -10.08 26.19 115.65
N SER A 25 -9.78 27.37 116.20
CA SER A 25 -9.73 28.65 115.47
C SER A 25 -8.43 28.90 114.70
N PHE A 26 -7.51 27.94 114.66
CA PHE A 26 -6.27 28.04 113.87
C PHE A 26 -6.15 26.89 112.88
N VAL A 27 -5.65 27.20 111.68
CA VAL A 27 -5.37 26.22 110.62
C VAL A 27 -3.86 26.21 110.36
N LEU A 28 -3.25 25.04 110.51
CA LEU A 28 -1.85 24.81 110.16
C LEU A 28 -1.76 24.37 108.69
N VAL A 29 -0.94 25.07 107.90
CA VAL A 29 -0.74 24.78 106.47
C VAL A 29 0.69 24.27 106.27
N GLN A 30 0.83 23.06 105.75
CA GLN A 30 2.12 22.47 105.38
C GLN A 30 2.30 22.57 103.85
N ASN A 31 3.33 23.28 103.40
CA ASN A 31 3.58 23.52 101.97
C ASN A 31 4.32 22.34 101.33
N ALA A 32 3.91 21.99 100.11
CA ALA A 32 4.51 20.91 99.31
C ALA A 32 6.01 21.14 99.05
N LYS A 33 6.82 20.09 99.19
CA LYS A 33 8.24 20.13 98.77
C LYS A 33 8.32 20.06 97.25
N ARG A 34 9.12 20.95 96.65
CA ARG A 34 9.35 21.01 95.21
C ARG A 34 10.38 19.96 94.81
N GLN A 35 9.98 18.93 94.07
CA GLN A 35 10.92 18.10 93.30
C GLN A 35 11.32 18.85 92.04
N LEU A 36 12.64 19.01 91.83
CA LEU A 36 13.23 19.59 90.63
C LEU A 36 13.96 18.48 89.87
N ASN A 37 13.48 18.18 88.67
CA ASN A 37 14.23 17.37 87.71
C ASN A 37 14.98 18.32 86.78
N TYR A 38 16.29 18.10 86.63
CA TYR A 38 17.14 18.84 85.72
C TYR A 38 17.36 18.03 84.43
N ALA A 39 17.19 18.68 83.28
CA ALA A 39 17.61 18.15 82.00
C ALA A 39 18.86 18.92 81.54
N PHE A 40 19.89 18.20 81.11
CA PHE A 40 21.11 18.76 80.55
C PHE A 40 21.06 18.64 79.02
N ALA A 41 21.44 19.71 78.32
CA ALA A 41 21.49 19.75 76.86
C ALA A 41 22.83 20.35 76.41
N ASN A 42 23.36 19.87 75.29
CA ASN A 42 24.56 20.44 74.68
C ASN A 42 24.23 21.78 74.02
N HIS A 43 25.06 22.81 74.29
CA HIS A 43 24.90 24.16 73.73
C HIS A 43 26.08 24.57 72.83
N TYR A 44 26.81 23.58 72.29
CA TYR A 44 27.88 23.76 71.32
C TYR A 44 27.81 22.63 70.29
N HIS A 45 28.34 22.85 69.09
CA HIS A 45 28.39 21.81 68.06
C HIS A 45 29.71 21.01 68.19
N PRO A 46 29.66 19.70 68.50
CA PRO A 46 30.87 18.94 68.88
C PRO A 46 31.80 18.60 67.70
N TYR A 47 31.31 18.59 66.47
CA TYR A 47 32.04 18.05 65.31
C TYR A 47 32.31 19.06 64.18
N VAL A 48 32.33 20.37 64.45
CA VAL A 48 32.55 21.37 63.39
C VAL A 48 33.90 21.14 62.68
N ASP A 49 34.96 20.92 63.44
CA ASP A 49 36.30 20.68 62.89
C ASP A 49 36.35 19.39 62.06
N ASN A 50 35.68 18.32 62.50
CA ASN A 50 35.57 17.08 61.75
C ASN A 50 34.83 17.27 60.42
N LEU A 51 33.75 18.06 60.42
CA LEU A 51 33.00 18.40 59.20
C LEU A 51 33.85 19.22 58.22
N ILE A 52 34.55 20.25 58.72
CA ILE A 52 35.44 21.10 57.91
C ILE A 52 36.59 20.26 57.34
N GLN A 53 37.20 19.41 58.17
CA GLN A 53 38.28 18.54 57.74
C GLN A 53 37.81 17.59 56.63
N LYS A 54 36.67 16.91 56.84
CA LYS A 54 36.11 15.98 55.85
C LYS A 54 35.76 16.68 54.53
N LEU A 55 35.20 17.89 54.61
CA LEU A 55 34.92 18.72 53.44
C LEU A 55 36.18 19.10 52.67
N ASN A 56 37.25 19.49 53.38
CA ASN A 56 38.50 19.93 52.76
C ASN A 56 39.33 18.79 52.18
N THR A 57 39.27 17.58 52.74
CA THR A 57 40.05 16.43 52.24
C THR A 57 39.31 15.65 51.16
N ASP A 58 38.04 15.33 51.39
CA ASP A 58 37.30 14.33 50.60
C ASP A 58 36.13 14.97 49.82
N GLY A 59 35.87 16.26 50.03
CA GLY A 59 34.85 17.03 49.33
C GLY A 59 33.45 16.95 49.95
N LEU A 60 32.53 17.68 49.33
CA LEU A 60 31.14 17.79 49.78
C LEU A 60 30.38 16.45 49.83
N PRO A 61 30.49 15.53 48.85
CA PRO A 61 29.78 14.26 48.90
C PRO A 61 30.15 13.41 50.12
N ALA A 62 31.43 13.44 50.52
CA ALA A 62 31.94 12.69 51.66
C ALA A 62 31.57 13.33 53.01
N MET A 63 31.42 14.65 53.06
CA MET A 63 30.92 15.37 54.24
C MET A 63 29.42 15.11 54.47
N LEU A 64 28.63 15.03 53.38
CA LEU A 64 27.19 14.74 53.42
C LEU A 64 26.88 13.25 53.51
N ASP A 65 27.88 12.37 53.52
CA ASP A 65 27.66 10.93 53.61
C ASP A 65 27.07 10.56 54.98
N ILE A 66 25.94 9.88 54.93
CA ILE A 66 25.17 9.50 56.10
C ILE A 66 25.92 8.55 57.03
N ASN A 67 26.77 7.66 56.49
CA ASN A 67 27.54 6.74 57.31
C ASN A 67 28.63 7.47 58.11
N PHE A 68 29.22 8.51 57.54
CA PHE A 68 30.14 9.40 58.25
C PHE A 68 29.41 10.20 59.33
N LEU A 69 28.28 10.82 58.99
CA LEU A 69 27.50 11.61 59.94
C LEU A 69 26.96 10.79 61.12
N GLN A 70 26.52 9.55 60.88
CA GLN A 70 26.09 8.61 61.94
C GLN A 70 27.27 8.12 62.80
N GLY A 71 28.48 8.05 62.23
CA GLY A 71 29.68 7.67 62.97
C GLY A 71 30.20 8.73 63.95
N LEU A 72 29.70 9.97 63.86
CA LEU A 72 30.07 11.07 64.76
C LEU A 72 29.22 11.05 66.04
N GLN A 73 29.51 10.08 66.92
CA GLN A 73 28.86 9.97 68.23
C GLN A 73 29.87 9.64 69.33
N ASP A 74 29.83 10.38 70.44
CA ASP A 74 30.66 10.12 71.62
C ASP A 74 29.90 10.48 72.91
N ASN A 75 30.18 9.78 74.02
CA ASN A 75 29.53 10.03 75.30
C ASN A 75 30.29 11.11 76.08
N LEU A 76 29.61 12.22 76.44
CA LEU A 76 30.25 13.35 77.12
C LEU A 76 30.82 12.97 78.51
N SER A 77 30.13 12.10 79.25
CA SER A 77 30.58 11.49 80.52
C SER A 77 29.62 10.35 80.92
N THR A 78 30.11 9.31 81.61
CA THR A 78 29.28 8.21 82.12
C THR A 78 28.68 8.47 83.51
N THR A 79 29.14 9.48 84.26
CA THR A 79 28.62 9.77 85.62
C THR A 79 28.96 11.18 86.10
N TYR A 80 28.00 11.87 86.75
CA TYR A 80 28.21 13.13 87.48
C TYR A 80 27.55 13.01 88.86
N THR A 81 28.31 13.23 89.95
CA THR A 81 27.82 13.09 91.33
C THR A 81 27.84 14.42 92.07
N THR A 82 26.74 14.76 92.73
CA THR A 82 26.68 15.81 93.77
C THR A 82 25.88 15.28 94.95
N ASP A 83 26.44 15.38 96.17
CA ASP A 83 25.88 15.01 97.48
C ASP A 83 24.48 14.37 97.46
N GLY A 84 24.43 13.07 97.12
CA GLY A 84 23.29 12.20 97.35
C GLY A 84 22.24 12.08 96.23
N THR A 85 22.45 12.63 95.03
CA THR A 85 21.55 12.42 93.87
C THR A 85 22.30 11.90 92.64
N TYR A 86 21.79 10.81 92.04
CA TYR A 86 22.32 10.22 90.80
C TYR A 86 21.58 10.82 89.59
N VAL A 87 22.31 11.42 88.65
CA VAL A 87 21.79 11.76 87.31
C VAL A 87 22.29 10.68 86.36
N THR A 88 21.37 9.89 85.78
CA THR A 88 21.71 8.67 85.02
C THR A 88 21.72 8.86 83.49
N THR A 89 21.38 10.05 82.97
CA THR A 89 21.40 10.34 81.53
C THR A 89 22.11 11.67 81.27
N PHE A 90 23.30 11.59 80.66
CA PHE A 90 24.06 12.73 80.17
C PHE A 90 23.90 12.85 78.64
N PRO A 91 23.87 14.07 78.07
CA PRO A 91 23.75 14.24 76.62
C PRO A 91 24.95 13.65 75.87
N THR A 92 24.68 12.99 74.74
CA THR A 92 25.67 12.49 73.78
C THR A 92 26.17 13.62 72.88
N ASN A 93 27.46 13.61 72.56
CA ASN A 93 28.00 14.43 71.48
C ASN A 93 27.63 13.77 70.16
N GLU A 94 26.63 14.32 69.48
CA GLU A 94 26.13 13.83 68.18
C GLU A 94 25.74 14.99 67.26
N ILE A 95 25.51 14.68 65.99
CA ILE A 95 24.86 15.60 65.05
C ILE A 95 23.39 15.72 65.42
N ASP A 96 23.10 16.64 66.35
CA ASP A 96 21.76 16.87 66.87
C ASP A 96 20.84 17.42 65.76
N VAL A 97 19.79 16.65 65.43
CA VAL A 97 18.71 17.01 64.51
C VAL A 97 17.34 16.98 65.20
N SER A 98 17.30 17.02 66.53
CA SER A 98 16.07 17.03 67.33
C SER A 98 15.31 18.36 67.26
N ASP A 99 14.02 18.33 67.61
CA ASP A 99 13.12 19.49 67.50
C ASP A 99 13.47 20.63 68.47
N ASP A 100 13.96 20.29 69.67
CA ASP A 100 14.26 21.24 70.75
C ASP A 100 15.80 21.43 70.94
N GLY A 101 16.61 20.88 70.03
CA GLY A 101 18.07 20.99 70.03
C GLY A 101 18.57 22.42 69.86
N ALA A 102 19.57 22.83 70.64
CA ALA A 102 19.99 24.23 70.67
C ALA A 102 20.67 24.70 69.36
N TYR A 103 21.35 23.79 68.68
CA TYR A 103 22.03 24.05 67.40
C TYR A 103 21.45 23.22 66.25
N SER A 104 20.39 22.44 66.50
CA SER A 104 19.82 21.53 65.50
C SER A 104 19.28 22.27 64.26
N ILE A 105 18.81 23.52 64.43
CA ILE A 105 18.34 24.36 63.31
C ILE A 105 19.40 24.53 62.21
N TYR A 106 20.68 24.65 62.57
CA TYR A 106 21.78 24.80 61.62
C TYR A 106 22.08 23.49 60.91
N ASN A 107 21.95 22.36 61.60
CA ASN A 107 22.08 21.03 60.99
C ASN A 107 20.93 20.73 60.02
N TRP A 108 19.70 21.10 60.38
CA TRP A 108 18.54 21.05 59.47
C TRP A 108 18.73 21.96 58.25
N GLU A 109 19.32 23.14 58.43
CA GLU A 109 19.63 24.03 57.32
C GLU A 109 20.69 23.42 56.39
N LEU A 110 21.82 22.98 56.95
CA LEU A 110 22.98 22.50 56.21
C LEU A 110 22.73 21.16 55.50
N PHE A 111 22.13 20.20 56.18
CA PHE A 111 21.99 18.83 55.68
C PHE A 111 20.66 18.56 54.96
N PHE A 112 19.66 19.42 55.10
CA PHE A 112 18.34 19.23 54.51
C PHE A 112 17.84 20.42 53.68
N HIS A 113 17.72 21.62 54.26
CA HIS A 113 17.13 22.76 53.54
C HIS A 113 18.00 23.28 52.40
N ALA A 114 19.31 23.39 52.61
CA ALA A 114 20.24 23.86 51.59
C ALA A 114 20.32 22.90 50.37
N PRO A 115 20.54 21.58 50.55
CA PRO A 115 20.53 20.64 49.41
C PRO A 115 19.19 20.64 48.67
N LEU A 116 18.06 20.72 49.39
CA LEU A 116 16.73 20.79 48.78
C LEU A 116 16.53 22.07 47.97
N ALA A 117 16.91 23.23 48.51
CA ALA A 117 16.78 24.51 47.82
C ALA A 117 17.65 24.55 46.55
N ILE A 118 18.87 24.02 46.61
CA ILE A 118 19.77 23.92 45.46
C ILE A 118 19.16 23.01 44.39
N ALA A 119 18.66 21.83 44.77
CA ALA A 119 18.01 20.91 43.84
C ALA A 119 16.80 21.55 43.14
N ILE A 120 15.94 22.26 43.89
CA ILE A 120 14.78 22.98 43.33
C ILE A 120 15.22 24.10 42.39
N HIS A 121 16.24 24.88 42.76
CA HIS A 121 16.75 25.95 41.90
C HIS A 121 17.29 25.37 40.58
N LEU A 122 18.11 24.31 40.65
CA LEU A 122 18.65 23.64 39.48
C LEU A 122 17.53 23.08 38.58
N SER A 123 16.51 22.46 39.17
CA SER A 123 15.32 21.98 38.45
C SER A 123 14.56 23.12 37.75
N ASN A 124 14.35 24.25 38.42
CA ASN A 124 13.70 25.42 37.82
C ASN A 124 14.53 26.03 36.68
N THR A 125 15.85 25.90 36.73
CA THR A 125 16.78 26.29 35.65
C THR A 125 17.00 25.19 34.61
N GLN A 126 16.21 24.11 34.63
CA GLN A 126 16.26 22.98 33.68
C GLN A 126 17.57 22.16 33.71
N ARG A 127 18.34 22.21 34.80
CA ARG A 127 19.54 21.38 35.01
C ARG A 127 19.17 20.09 35.75
N PHE A 128 18.35 19.26 35.11
CA PHE A 128 17.62 18.16 35.76
C PHE A 128 18.51 17.05 36.33
N ALA A 129 19.56 16.66 35.59
CA ALA A 129 20.50 15.63 36.03
C ALA A 129 21.26 16.10 37.28
N GLU A 130 21.74 17.34 37.31
CA GLU A 130 22.42 17.90 38.47
C GLU A 130 21.48 18.09 39.66
N ALA A 131 20.25 18.54 39.42
CA ALA A 131 19.20 18.61 40.44
C ALA A 131 18.97 17.23 41.09
N GLN A 132 18.94 16.17 40.29
CA GLN A 132 18.79 14.79 40.77
C GLN A 132 19.92 14.38 41.73
N HIS A 133 21.18 14.70 41.41
CA HIS A 133 22.31 14.43 42.29
C HIS A 133 22.16 15.13 43.64
N TRP A 134 21.66 16.38 43.65
CA TRP A 134 21.40 17.11 44.88
C TRP A 134 20.23 16.53 45.69
N PHE A 135 19.18 16.04 45.02
CA PHE A 135 18.11 15.31 45.71
C PHE A 135 18.62 14.02 46.35
N HIS A 136 19.58 13.31 45.75
CA HIS A 136 20.13 12.06 46.27
C HIS A 136 20.90 12.22 47.60
N TYR A 137 21.35 13.43 47.96
CA TYR A 137 21.88 13.70 49.31
C TYR A 137 20.80 13.69 50.41
N ILE A 138 19.52 13.70 50.04
CA ILE A 138 18.38 13.65 50.97
C ILE A 138 17.60 12.34 50.77
N PHE A 139 17.23 12.06 49.52
CA PHE A 139 16.39 10.94 49.11
C PHE A 139 16.95 10.31 47.83
N ASP A 140 17.46 9.09 47.97
CA ASP A 140 17.97 8.28 46.87
C ASP A 140 17.14 6.99 46.75
N PRO A 141 16.14 6.95 45.84
CA PRO A 141 15.31 5.77 45.61
C PRO A 141 16.06 4.64 44.88
N THR A 142 17.28 4.87 44.40
CA THR A 142 18.10 3.90 43.65
C THR A 142 19.12 3.15 44.51
N SER A 143 19.21 3.51 45.79
CA SER A 143 20.10 2.88 46.78
C SER A 143 19.84 1.37 46.91
N ASN A 144 20.85 0.57 46.54
CA ASN A 144 20.84 -0.90 46.59
C ASN A 144 21.49 -1.50 47.85
N ASP A 145 21.78 -0.67 48.85
CA ASP A 145 22.39 -1.14 50.09
C ASP A 145 21.39 -1.99 50.91
N ILE A 146 21.60 -3.31 50.92
CA ILE A 146 20.75 -4.29 51.60
C ILE A 146 21.12 -4.38 53.09
N SER A 147 22.26 -3.83 53.52
CA SER A 147 22.66 -3.83 54.93
C SER A 147 21.71 -3.02 55.82
N VAL A 148 21.00 -2.07 55.22
CA VAL A 148 20.00 -1.25 55.88
C VAL A 148 18.59 -1.58 55.33
N PRO A 149 17.60 -1.87 56.19
CA PRO A 149 16.26 -2.23 55.73
C PRO A 149 15.57 -1.07 54.99
N ALA A 150 14.71 -1.40 54.01
CA ALA A 150 13.78 -0.42 53.46
C ALA A 150 12.70 -0.09 54.50
N PRO A 151 12.31 1.20 54.69
CA PRO A 151 12.62 2.36 53.85
C PRO A 151 13.87 3.17 54.26
N GLN A 152 14.57 2.82 55.34
CA GLN A 152 15.69 3.59 55.89
C GLN A 152 16.82 3.80 54.88
N ARG A 153 17.13 2.80 54.05
CA ARG A 153 18.22 2.88 53.06
C ARG A 153 18.07 3.96 51.98
N PHE A 154 16.85 4.46 51.76
CA PHE A 154 16.55 5.47 50.73
C PHE A 154 16.69 6.90 51.25
N TRP A 155 16.67 7.09 52.57
CA TRP A 155 16.84 8.40 53.19
C TRP A 155 18.29 8.60 53.61
N LYS A 156 18.91 9.67 53.11
CA LYS A 156 20.32 10.04 53.40
C LYS A 156 20.43 11.16 54.43
N PHE A 157 19.31 11.74 54.87
CA PHE A 157 19.26 12.67 55.99
C PHE A 157 19.02 11.93 57.32
N LEU A 158 19.86 12.20 58.33
CA LEU A 158 19.86 11.53 59.65
C LEU A 158 18.47 11.35 60.25
N ARG A 159 17.72 12.45 60.40
CA ARG A 159 16.39 12.44 61.01
C ARG A 159 15.41 11.48 60.30
N PHE A 160 15.44 11.45 58.97
CA PHE A 160 14.53 10.63 58.17
C PHE A 160 14.96 9.16 58.12
N ARG A 161 16.26 8.89 58.33
CA ARG A 161 16.82 7.53 58.39
C ARG A 161 16.56 6.85 59.73
N GLU A 162 16.55 7.61 60.83
CA GLU A 162 16.38 7.07 62.19
C GLU A 162 14.89 6.90 62.59
N GLU A 163 14.01 7.84 62.22
CA GLU A 163 12.60 7.81 62.63
C GLU A 163 11.65 7.26 61.55
N THR A 164 11.77 5.98 61.22
CA THR A 164 10.97 5.34 60.14
C THR A 164 9.64 4.74 60.54
N THR A 165 9.22 4.82 61.81
CA THR A 165 7.87 4.45 62.21
C THR A 165 6.88 5.48 61.65
N THR A 166 6.20 5.13 60.56
CA THR A 166 5.22 6.02 59.92
C THR A 166 3.99 6.17 60.81
N ILE A 167 3.92 7.29 61.54
CA ILE A 167 2.72 7.66 62.27
C ILE A 167 1.81 8.39 61.28
N PHE A 168 0.77 7.72 60.81
CA PHE A 168 -0.19 8.34 59.91
C PHE A 168 -1.03 9.38 60.65
N ILE A 169 -1.49 10.41 59.93
CA ILE A 169 -2.35 11.47 60.48
C ILE A 169 -3.58 10.87 61.17
N GLN A 170 -4.12 9.77 60.65
CA GLN A 170 -5.24 9.06 61.26
C GLN A 170 -4.93 8.51 62.65
N GLN A 171 -3.73 7.97 62.87
CA GLN A 171 -3.29 7.49 64.17
C GLN A 171 -3.04 8.66 65.13
N MET A 172 -2.44 9.76 64.65
CA MET A 172 -2.24 10.97 65.46
C MET A 172 -3.57 11.55 65.94
N LEU A 173 -4.56 11.69 65.04
CA LEU A 173 -5.88 12.22 65.37
C LEU A 173 -6.70 11.25 66.25
N ALA A 174 -6.54 9.93 66.06
CA ALA A 174 -7.18 8.95 66.93
C ALA A 174 -6.65 9.03 68.38
N GLU A 175 -5.34 9.24 68.57
CA GLU A 175 -4.73 9.38 69.89
C GLU A 175 -5.07 10.71 70.57
N LEU A 176 -5.30 11.80 69.83
CA LEU A 176 -5.81 13.06 70.39
C LEU A 176 -7.21 12.89 71.02
N SER A 177 -8.01 12.02 70.42
CA SER A 177 -9.37 11.70 70.89
C SER A 177 -9.39 10.65 72.02
N ASN A 178 -8.23 10.08 72.40
CA ASN A 178 -8.11 9.06 73.44
C ASN A 178 -8.08 9.70 74.85
N PRO A 179 -8.88 9.22 75.82
CA PRO A 179 -8.86 9.76 77.19
C PRO A 179 -7.56 9.52 77.98
N ALA A 180 -6.71 8.56 77.58
CA ALA A 180 -5.41 8.34 78.21
C ALA A 180 -4.34 9.33 77.72
N ASP A 181 -3.40 9.70 78.59
CA ASP A 181 -2.26 10.54 78.22
C ASP A 181 -1.11 9.68 77.71
N SER A 182 -0.67 9.98 76.49
CA SER A 182 0.45 9.34 75.78
C SER A 182 1.45 10.40 75.34
N GLU A 183 2.74 10.05 75.30
CA GLU A 183 3.80 10.93 74.80
C GLU A 183 3.49 11.48 73.40
N LEU A 184 2.90 10.63 72.55
CA LEU A 184 2.46 11.01 71.21
C LEU A 184 1.37 12.08 71.24
N LYS A 185 0.40 11.97 72.16
CA LYS A 185 -0.68 12.95 72.33
C LYS A 185 -0.14 14.31 72.75
N THR A 186 0.75 14.34 73.74
CA THR A 186 1.40 15.58 74.20
C THR A 186 2.22 16.25 73.10
N ARG A 187 2.97 15.47 72.30
CA ARG A 187 3.73 15.98 71.15
C ARG A 187 2.82 16.58 70.08
N VAL A 188 1.72 15.89 69.74
CA VAL A 188 0.76 16.38 68.74
C VAL A 188 0.03 17.63 69.24
N GLU A 189 -0.35 17.71 70.52
CA GLU A 189 -0.94 18.91 71.12
C GLU A 189 0.02 20.11 71.10
N LYS A 190 1.31 19.91 71.41
CA LYS A 190 2.37 20.93 71.27
C LYS A 190 2.44 21.43 69.82
N SER A 191 2.39 20.53 68.84
CA SER A 191 2.41 20.88 67.41
C SER A 191 1.17 21.65 66.95
N ILE A 192 -0.02 21.28 67.45
CA ILE A 192 -1.30 21.97 67.17
C ILE A 192 -1.30 23.36 67.77
N GLN A 193 -0.76 23.52 68.99
CA GLN A 193 -0.64 24.83 69.62
C GLN A 193 0.35 25.72 68.86
N ALA A 194 1.51 25.19 68.48
CA ALA A 194 2.49 25.90 67.66
C ALA A 194 1.90 26.35 66.31
N TRP A 195 1.04 25.52 65.70
CA TRP A 195 0.27 25.88 64.51
C TRP A 195 -0.76 26.99 64.80
N ARG A 196 -1.54 26.91 65.89
CA ARG A 196 -2.50 27.96 66.27
C ARG A 196 -1.85 29.31 66.49
N ASP A 197 -0.66 29.32 67.09
CA ASP A 197 0.11 30.53 67.34
C ASP A 197 0.69 31.11 66.03
N LYS A 198 0.96 30.26 65.03
CA LYS A 198 1.55 30.65 63.73
C LYS A 198 0.86 29.93 62.54
N PRO A 199 -0.42 30.24 62.25
CA PRO A 199 -1.25 29.42 61.36
C PRO A 199 -0.83 29.44 59.88
N PHE A 200 -0.11 30.47 59.45
CA PHE A 200 0.34 30.65 58.06
C PHE A 200 1.81 30.25 57.81
N GLN A 201 2.46 29.55 58.76
CA GLN A 201 3.85 29.09 58.61
C GLN A 201 3.92 27.56 58.45
N PRO A 202 3.95 27.02 57.21
CA PRO A 202 3.88 25.58 56.97
C PRO A 202 5.08 24.81 57.54
N HIS A 203 6.25 25.45 57.61
CA HIS A 203 7.46 24.85 58.20
C HIS A 203 7.32 24.54 59.69
N VAL A 204 6.49 25.28 60.43
CA VAL A 204 6.23 25.02 61.86
C VAL A 204 5.51 23.68 62.04
N ILE A 205 4.54 23.39 61.16
CA ILE A 205 3.80 22.13 61.14
C ILE A 205 4.70 20.99 60.65
N ALA A 206 5.50 21.24 59.61
CA ALA A 206 6.36 20.23 59.01
C ALA A 206 7.53 19.80 59.93
N ARG A 207 8.01 20.67 60.82
CA ARG A 207 9.01 20.31 61.85
C ARG A 207 8.45 19.29 62.84
N GLY A 208 7.25 19.54 63.38
CA GLY A 208 6.59 18.58 64.28
C GLY A 208 6.02 17.33 63.58
N ARG A 209 5.91 17.36 62.24
CA ARG A 209 5.46 16.24 61.40
C ARG A 209 6.39 16.07 60.21
N TYR A 210 7.55 15.47 60.45
CA TYR A 210 8.61 15.29 59.46
C TYR A 210 8.18 14.51 58.20
N LEU A 211 7.13 13.68 58.27
CA LEU A 211 6.50 13.06 57.09
C LEU A 211 6.08 14.09 56.02
N ALA A 212 5.71 15.31 56.43
CA ALA A 212 5.39 16.39 55.50
C ALA A 212 6.62 16.85 54.69
N TYR A 213 7.80 16.88 55.32
CA TYR A 213 9.05 17.15 54.63
C TYR A 213 9.46 16.01 53.70
N GLN A 214 9.33 14.76 54.16
CA GLN A 214 9.58 13.58 53.33
C GLN A 214 8.70 13.58 52.07
N LEU A 215 7.39 13.82 52.21
CA LEU A 215 6.47 13.94 51.08
C LEU A 215 6.85 15.11 50.16
N ASN A 216 7.25 16.26 50.70
CA ASN A 216 7.68 17.39 49.88
C ASN A 216 8.93 17.05 49.04
N VAL A 217 9.91 16.35 49.62
CA VAL A 217 11.10 15.90 48.88
C VAL A 217 10.71 14.96 47.74
N VAL A 218 9.87 13.97 48.01
CA VAL A 218 9.41 13.02 46.98
C VAL A 218 8.63 13.74 45.89
N MET A 219 7.72 14.65 46.25
CA MET A 219 6.97 15.46 45.28
C MET A 219 7.91 16.32 44.42
N LYS A 220 8.91 16.97 45.02
CA LYS A 220 9.88 17.80 44.29
C LYS A 220 10.83 16.98 43.41
N TYR A 221 11.15 15.76 43.84
CA TYR A 221 11.90 14.81 43.01
C TYR A 221 11.07 14.35 41.79
N LEU A 222 9.78 14.07 41.99
CA LEU A 222 8.84 13.75 40.91
C LEU A 222 8.65 14.93 39.96
N ASP A 223 8.53 16.17 40.47
CA ASP A 223 8.51 17.39 39.66
C ASP A 223 9.73 17.45 38.73
N ASN A 224 10.94 17.19 39.26
CA ASN A 224 12.17 17.18 38.47
C ASN A 224 12.17 16.10 37.39
N LEU A 225 11.74 14.87 37.71
CA LEU A 225 11.65 13.80 36.72
C LEU A 225 10.61 14.11 35.64
N ILE A 226 9.43 14.60 36.02
CA ILE A 226 8.39 14.95 35.05
C ILE A 226 8.83 16.11 34.18
N ALA A 227 9.45 17.16 34.74
CA ALA A 227 9.95 18.30 33.98
C ALA A 227 11.09 17.88 33.03
N TRP A 228 11.96 16.96 33.46
CA TRP A 228 13.00 16.39 32.59
C TRP A 228 12.40 15.56 31.46
N GLY A 229 11.46 14.67 31.78
CA GLY A 229 10.72 13.89 30.80
C GLY A 229 9.98 14.78 29.81
N ASP A 230 9.30 15.84 30.28
CA ASP A 230 8.56 16.79 29.46
C ASP A 230 9.53 17.54 28.52
N ASN A 231 10.70 17.96 29.01
CA ASN A 231 11.72 18.60 28.18
C ASN A 231 12.19 17.66 27.05
N LEU A 232 12.54 16.42 27.37
CA LEU A 232 12.95 15.42 26.38
C LEU A 232 11.81 15.06 25.40
N PHE A 233 10.58 15.00 25.90
CA PHE A 233 9.40 14.72 25.09
C PHE A 233 9.10 15.86 24.10
N THR A 234 9.31 17.12 24.50
CA THR A 234 9.15 18.28 23.59
C THR A 234 10.20 18.36 22.49
N GLN A 235 11.35 17.67 22.62
CA GLN A 235 12.36 17.61 21.56
C GLN A 235 11.93 16.73 20.38
N ASP A 236 10.95 15.85 20.58
CA ASP A 236 10.24 15.08 19.54
C ASP A 236 11.17 14.27 18.59
N THR A 237 12.26 13.69 19.14
CA THR A 237 13.13 12.75 18.41
C THR A 237 12.93 11.32 18.93
N LEU A 238 13.22 10.31 18.10
CA LEU A 238 13.02 8.91 18.48
C LEU A 238 13.87 8.53 19.71
N GLU A 239 15.09 9.02 19.79
CA GLU A 239 16.00 8.81 20.91
C GLU A 239 15.49 9.51 22.18
N THR A 240 15.10 10.80 22.07
CA THR A 240 14.64 11.58 23.24
C THR A 240 13.28 11.12 23.77
N ILE A 241 12.39 10.61 22.91
CA ILE A 241 11.12 10.01 23.33
C ILE A 241 11.36 8.73 24.15
N ASN A 242 12.31 7.90 23.73
CA ASN A 242 12.68 6.71 24.48
C ASN A 242 13.32 7.07 25.83
N GLU A 243 14.17 8.10 25.87
CA GLU A 243 14.75 8.61 27.11
C GLU A 243 13.67 9.18 28.05
N ALA A 244 12.77 10.02 27.53
CA ALA A 244 11.63 10.55 28.27
C ALA A 244 10.77 9.43 28.86
N THR A 245 10.53 8.36 28.08
CA THR A 245 9.79 7.18 28.53
C THR A 245 10.44 6.54 29.75
N GLN A 246 11.76 6.37 29.76
CA GLN A 246 12.47 5.79 30.91
C GLN A 246 12.32 6.67 32.17
N ILE A 247 12.43 7.99 32.01
CA ILE A 247 12.25 8.95 33.10
C ILE A 247 10.83 8.91 33.67
N TYR A 248 9.79 8.86 32.83
CA TYR A 248 8.40 8.73 33.28
C TYR A 248 8.10 7.37 33.92
N VAL A 249 8.71 6.29 33.41
CA VAL A 249 8.59 4.95 34.03
C VAL A 249 9.23 4.94 35.41
N LEU A 250 10.39 5.59 35.60
CA LEU A 250 10.99 5.77 36.93
C LEU A 250 10.05 6.52 37.86
N ALA A 251 9.44 7.62 37.40
CA ALA A 251 8.46 8.37 38.18
C ALA A 251 7.23 7.49 38.54
N ALA A 252 6.73 6.69 37.60
CA ALA A 252 5.63 5.75 37.83
C ALA A 252 5.98 4.66 38.86
N ASN A 253 7.22 4.15 38.84
CA ASN A 253 7.69 3.14 39.79
C ASN A 253 7.81 3.69 41.21
N ILE A 254 8.24 4.95 41.36
CA ILE A 254 8.29 5.64 42.67
C ILE A 254 6.88 5.88 43.22
N LEU A 255 5.93 6.26 42.35
CA LEU A 255 4.54 6.47 42.72
C LEU A 255 3.80 5.17 43.07
N GLY A 256 4.11 4.06 42.39
CA GLY A 256 3.41 2.79 42.55
C GLY A 256 1.95 2.82 42.06
N ALA A 257 1.16 1.84 42.45
CA ALA A 257 -0.25 1.76 42.03
C ALA A 257 -1.07 2.95 42.57
N LYS A 258 -1.89 3.56 41.72
CA LYS A 258 -2.76 4.68 42.13
C LYS A 258 -3.68 4.25 43.28
N PRO A 259 -3.72 4.99 44.41
CA PRO A 259 -4.60 4.66 45.52
C PRO A 259 -6.07 4.64 45.09
N GLN A 260 -6.80 3.59 45.50
CA GLN A 260 -8.24 3.49 45.20
C GLN A 260 -9.06 4.32 46.20
N LYS A 261 -10.03 5.08 45.68
CA LYS A 261 -10.97 5.82 46.51
C LYS A 261 -11.99 4.86 47.12
N ILE A 262 -11.88 4.61 48.42
CA ILE A 262 -12.87 3.81 49.15
C ILE A 262 -14.09 4.70 49.42
N PRO A 263 -15.31 4.32 48.99
CA PRO A 263 -16.50 5.08 49.34
C PRO A 263 -16.72 5.07 50.86
N PRO A 264 -17.23 6.16 51.46
CA PRO A 264 -17.43 6.23 52.90
C PRO A 264 -18.38 5.12 53.34
N ARG A 265 -17.98 4.34 54.36
CA ARG A 265 -18.72 3.16 54.84
C ARG A 265 -20.15 3.48 55.33
N ARG A 266 -20.38 4.72 55.78
CA ARG A 266 -21.69 5.28 56.15
C ARG A 266 -21.66 6.79 55.97
N LYS A 267 -22.75 7.41 55.50
CA LYS A 267 -22.94 8.86 55.61
C LYS A 267 -23.33 9.16 57.05
N THR A 268 -22.43 9.78 57.83
CA THR A 268 -22.73 10.21 59.19
C THR A 268 -23.84 11.27 59.17
N SER A 269 -24.77 11.22 60.13
CA SER A 269 -25.80 12.25 60.26
C SER A 269 -25.14 13.62 60.57
N PRO A 270 -25.61 14.73 59.97
CA PRO A 270 -25.15 16.06 60.33
C PRO A 270 -25.44 16.35 61.81
N LYS A 271 -24.40 16.65 62.59
CA LYS A 271 -24.47 17.07 64.00
C LYS A 271 -24.09 18.53 64.10
N THR A 272 -24.79 19.27 64.94
CA THR A 272 -24.43 20.66 65.24
C THR A 272 -23.17 20.72 66.12
N TYR A 273 -22.47 21.84 66.12
CA TYR A 273 -21.28 22.04 66.96
C TYR A 273 -21.57 21.79 68.46
N ALA A 274 -22.75 22.19 68.95
CA ALA A 274 -23.16 21.94 70.34
C ALA A 274 -23.26 20.44 70.67
N GLN A 275 -23.80 19.64 69.74
CA GLN A 275 -23.90 18.19 69.88
C GLN A 275 -22.53 17.49 69.81
N LEU A 276 -21.62 18.00 68.97
CA LEU A 276 -20.24 17.49 68.92
C LEU A 276 -19.47 17.84 70.19
N LYS A 277 -19.62 19.06 70.71
CA LYS A 277 -18.97 19.50 71.96
C LYS A 277 -19.39 18.65 73.16
N GLN A 278 -20.65 18.24 73.22
CA GLN A 278 -21.15 17.31 74.24
C GLN A 278 -20.58 15.88 74.10
N ALA A 279 -20.25 15.45 72.89
CA ALA A 279 -19.65 14.14 72.62
C ALA A 279 -18.13 14.08 72.93
N GLY A 280 -17.51 15.21 73.29
CA GLY A 280 -16.07 15.31 73.54
C GLY A 280 -15.30 15.64 72.26
N ILE A 281 -15.05 16.94 72.03
CA ILE A 281 -14.21 17.40 70.92
C ILE A 281 -12.74 17.38 71.36
N ASP A 282 -11.86 16.83 70.54
CA ASP A 282 -10.42 16.80 70.77
C ASP A 282 -9.76 18.19 70.56
N SER A 283 -8.48 18.28 70.89
CA SER A 283 -7.72 19.53 70.73
C SER A 283 -7.60 20.01 69.28
N PHE A 284 -7.93 19.19 68.27
CA PHE A 284 -7.93 19.55 66.85
C PHE A 284 -9.31 19.95 66.32
N GLY A 285 -10.38 19.79 67.11
CA GLY A 285 -11.75 20.15 66.72
C GLY A 285 -12.58 19.00 66.15
N ASN A 286 -12.12 17.74 66.25
CA ASN A 286 -12.83 16.54 65.80
C ASN A 286 -13.45 15.78 66.99
N ALA A 287 -14.37 14.85 66.72
CA ALA A 287 -14.99 14.01 67.74
C ALA A 287 -15.02 12.55 67.30
N MET A 288 -14.82 11.63 68.26
CA MET A 288 -14.92 10.20 68.01
C MET A 288 -16.38 9.75 68.15
N ILE A 289 -16.95 9.15 67.11
CA ILE A 289 -18.33 8.67 67.12
C ILE A 289 -18.35 7.15 67.07
N GLU A 290 -19.23 6.59 67.88
CA GLU A 290 -19.58 5.18 67.90
C GLU A 290 -20.39 4.81 66.65
N MET A 291 -19.87 3.85 65.87
CA MET A 291 -20.57 3.24 64.76
C MET A 291 -21.47 2.13 65.32
N GLU A 292 -22.78 2.35 65.30
CA GLU A 292 -23.77 1.29 65.55
C GLU A 292 -23.69 0.23 64.44
N ASN A 293 -23.62 -1.05 64.84
CA ASN A 293 -23.49 -2.22 63.97
C ASN A 293 -24.80 -2.54 63.23
N ASP A 294 -24.97 -2.02 62.02
CA ASP A 294 -25.90 -2.60 61.04
C ASP A 294 -25.11 -3.47 60.05
N PHE A 295 -25.04 -4.77 60.38
CA PHE A 295 -24.57 -5.94 59.61
C PHE A 295 -23.07 -6.19 59.35
N PRO A 296 -22.62 -7.47 59.40
CA PRO A 296 -21.24 -7.86 59.21
C PRO A 296 -20.96 -8.15 57.73
N PHE A 297 -20.20 -7.29 57.05
CA PHE A 297 -19.58 -7.68 55.79
C PHE A 297 -18.10 -8.00 56.02
N ASN A 298 -17.85 -9.30 56.10
CA ASN A 298 -16.55 -9.93 56.10
C ASN A 298 -15.82 -9.61 54.79
N THR A 299 -14.82 -8.72 54.83
CA THR A 299 -13.88 -8.49 53.72
C THR A 299 -12.47 -8.40 54.29
N VAL A 300 -12.00 -9.51 54.85
CA VAL A 300 -10.56 -9.74 55.02
C VAL A 300 -10.10 -10.44 53.73
N PRO A 301 -9.28 -9.81 52.86
CA PRO A 301 -8.49 -10.57 51.92
C PRO A 301 -7.40 -11.30 52.72
N SER A 302 -7.36 -12.62 52.62
CA SER A 302 -6.33 -13.45 53.25
C SER A 302 -4.94 -12.99 52.81
N SER A 303 -4.20 -12.33 53.71
CA SER A 303 -2.75 -12.20 53.54
C SER A 303 -2.12 -13.54 53.90
N ASN A 304 -1.66 -14.29 52.89
CA ASN A 304 -0.77 -15.43 53.08
C ASN A 304 0.59 -14.94 53.59
N LYS A 305 0.72 -14.66 54.89
CA LYS A 305 1.97 -14.74 55.63
C LYS A 305 1.70 -15.30 57.02
N LYS A 306 2.38 -16.40 57.32
CA LYS A 306 2.38 -17.08 58.61
C LYS A 306 3.01 -16.19 59.70
N THR A 307 2.57 -16.47 60.93
CA THR A 307 3.11 -16.09 62.25
C THR A 307 3.01 -14.63 62.67
N ASP A 308 1.91 -14.29 63.33
CA ASP A 308 1.96 -13.71 64.68
C ASP A 308 0.76 -14.24 65.50
N GLU A 309 1.04 -14.85 66.64
CA GLU A 309 0.09 -15.54 67.53
C GLU A 309 -0.87 -14.59 68.30
N ASN A 310 -1.13 -13.37 67.82
CA ASN A 310 -1.99 -12.39 68.52
C ASN A 310 -3.04 -11.69 67.63
N ALA A 311 -3.57 -12.38 66.61
CA ALA A 311 -4.70 -11.91 65.80
C ALA A 311 -5.68 -13.08 65.60
N VAL A 312 -6.98 -13.07 65.93
CA VAL A 312 -7.94 -12.08 66.42
C VAL A 312 -9.03 -12.91 67.13
N ASN A 313 -9.39 -12.62 68.38
CA ASN A 313 -10.70 -13.05 68.88
C ASN A 313 -11.72 -12.01 68.42
N ALA A 314 -12.67 -12.43 67.58
CA ALA A 314 -13.82 -11.63 67.19
C ALA A 314 -14.60 -11.23 68.45
N VAL A 315 -14.55 -9.95 68.80
CA VAL A 315 -15.40 -9.36 69.84
C VAL A 315 -16.35 -8.40 69.14
N PHE A 316 -17.65 -8.60 69.37
CA PHE A 316 -18.69 -7.61 69.13
C PHE A 316 -18.31 -6.31 69.86
N GLY A 317 -17.60 -5.43 69.17
CA GLY A 317 -17.13 -4.15 69.68
C GLY A 317 -17.76 -3.03 68.87
N ILE A 318 -18.23 -2.00 69.56
CA ILE A 318 -18.65 -0.74 68.97
C ILE A 318 -17.43 -0.15 68.22
N GLY A 319 -17.47 -0.10 66.89
CA GLY A 319 -16.41 0.51 66.10
C GLY A 319 -16.42 2.02 66.31
N ARG A 320 -15.32 2.62 66.76
CA ARG A 320 -15.22 4.08 66.91
C ARG A 320 -14.51 4.69 65.70
N SER A 321 -15.03 5.77 65.13
CA SER A 321 -14.40 6.49 64.01
C SER A 321 -14.48 8.00 64.15
N LEU A 322 -13.53 8.73 63.56
CA LEU A 322 -13.54 10.20 63.51
C LEU A 322 -14.78 10.70 62.74
N TYR A 323 -15.41 11.77 63.25
CA TYR A 323 -16.59 12.37 62.62
C TYR A 323 -16.27 13.01 61.26
N PHE A 324 -15.21 13.82 61.19
CA PHE A 324 -14.70 14.36 59.93
C PHE A 324 -13.62 13.44 59.36
N CYS A 325 -13.78 13.06 58.09
CA CYS A 325 -12.78 12.30 57.35
C CYS A 325 -11.57 13.18 56.98
N ILE A 326 -10.40 12.56 56.87
CA ILE A 326 -9.18 13.25 56.42
C ILE A 326 -9.25 13.43 54.89
N PRO A 327 -9.15 14.66 54.35
CA PRO A 327 -9.16 14.88 52.91
C PRO A 327 -7.92 14.27 52.23
N GLN A 328 -8.08 13.87 50.98
CA GLN A 328 -6.96 13.40 50.16
C GLN A 328 -6.09 14.57 49.71
N ASN A 329 -4.82 14.31 49.39
CA ASN A 329 -3.94 15.32 48.80
C ASN A 329 -4.05 15.27 47.27
N ASP A 330 -4.87 16.16 46.71
CA ASP A 330 -5.14 16.21 45.28
C ASP A 330 -3.87 16.52 44.45
N GLN A 331 -2.92 17.29 44.98
CA GLN A 331 -1.65 17.57 44.30
C GLN A 331 -0.80 16.32 44.16
N LEU A 332 -0.73 15.50 45.21
CA LEU A 332 -0.01 14.23 45.15
C LEU A 332 -0.69 13.28 44.16
N LEU A 333 -2.02 13.17 44.21
CA LEU A 333 -2.80 12.33 43.28
C LEU A 333 -2.66 12.76 41.81
N GLY A 334 -2.50 14.05 41.55
CA GLY A 334 -2.31 14.60 40.20
C GLY A 334 -1.03 14.13 39.50
N TYR A 335 0.00 13.69 40.23
CA TYR A 335 1.20 13.11 39.62
C TYR A 335 0.92 11.79 38.89
N TRP A 336 0.07 10.92 39.45
CA TRP A 336 -0.32 9.68 38.75
C TRP A 336 -1.04 10.00 37.44
N ASP A 337 -1.91 11.01 37.44
CA ASP A 337 -2.65 11.41 36.25
C ASP A 337 -1.73 12.03 35.20
N THR A 338 -0.77 12.87 35.63
CA THR A 338 0.20 13.50 34.73
C THR A 338 1.13 12.46 34.09
N VAL A 339 1.73 11.58 34.88
CA VAL A 339 2.64 10.54 34.36
C VAL A 339 1.87 9.54 33.48
N ALA A 340 0.64 9.18 33.86
CA ALA A 340 -0.21 8.33 33.03
C ALA A 340 -0.56 8.99 31.69
N ASP A 341 -0.90 10.29 31.67
CA ASP A 341 -1.14 11.07 30.45
C ASP A 341 0.10 11.11 29.54
N ARG A 342 1.29 11.40 30.09
CA ARG A 342 2.53 11.44 29.30
C ARG A 342 2.87 10.09 28.69
N LEU A 343 2.82 9.03 29.48
CA LEU A 343 3.04 7.66 29.00
C LEU A 343 1.97 7.24 27.99
N PHE A 344 0.71 7.66 28.16
CA PHE A 344 -0.35 7.41 27.20
C PHE A 344 -0.04 8.08 25.86
N LYS A 345 0.29 9.37 25.86
CA LYS A 345 0.62 10.14 24.65
C LYS A 345 1.77 9.52 23.88
N ILE A 346 2.86 9.16 24.57
CA ILE A 346 4.00 8.46 23.96
C ILE A 346 3.57 7.12 23.33
N ARG A 347 2.78 6.31 24.05
CA ARG A 347 2.32 5.00 23.56
C ARG A 347 1.35 5.08 22.38
N HIS A 348 0.71 6.23 22.16
CA HIS A 348 -0.27 6.45 21.08
C HIS A 348 0.25 7.40 19.99
N CYS A 349 1.58 7.61 19.91
CA CYS A 349 2.22 8.45 18.90
C CYS A 349 1.69 9.90 18.89
N MET A 350 1.44 10.47 20.07
CA MET A 350 1.04 11.86 20.24
C MET A 350 2.20 12.70 20.76
N ASN A 351 2.26 13.97 20.37
CA ASN A 351 3.15 14.94 21.01
C ASN A 351 2.60 15.38 22.39
N ILE A 352 3.32 16.23 23.12
CA ILE A 352 2.94 16.64 24.48
C ILE A 352 1.58 17.37 24.54
N GLU A 353 1.19 18.05 23.46
CA GLU A 353 -0.08 18.77 23.31
C GLU A 353 -1.27 17.83 22.99
N GLY A 354 -0.99 16.56 22.65
CA GLY A 354 -2.00 15.57 22.28
C GLY A 354 -2.31 15.50 20.78
N ILE A 355 -1.50 16.13 19.94
CA ILE A 355 -1.60 16.04 18.48
C ILE A 355 -0.97 14.72 18.04
N ILE A 356 -1.75 13.91 17.31
CA ILE A 356 -1.27 12.63 16.76
C ILE A 356 -0.30 12.90 15.63
N GLN A 357 0.91 12.34 15.71
CA GLN A 357 1.90 12.36 14.65
C GLN A 357 1.62 11.19 13.70
N GLN A 358 0.99 11.48 12.56
CA GLN A 358 0.86 10.53 11.45
C GLN A 358 2.05 10.72 10.51
N LEU A 359 2.95 9.73 10.43
CA LEU A 359 3.86 9.64 9.29
C LEU A 359 3.00 9.39 8.03
N PRO A 360 3.13 10.18 6.96
CA PRO A 360 2.30 10.03 5.76
C PRO A 360 2.51 8.64 5.16
N LEU A 361 1.42 7.87 5.00
CA LEU A 361 1.51 6.44 4.70
C LEU A 361 1.72 6.13 3.19
N PHE A 362 1.25 6.94 2.23
CA PHE A 362 1.47 6.79 0.75
C PHE A 362 1.15 8.08 -0.07
N GLU A 363 1.70 8.18 -1.30
CA GLU A 363 1.47 9.21 -2.36
C GLU A 363 0.03 9.20 -2.98
N PRO A 364 -0.43 10.26 -3.68
CA PRO A 364 -1.80 10.38 -4.20
C PRO A 364 -2.13 9.39 -5.35
N PRO A 365 -3.42 9.14 -5.64
CA PRO A 365 -3.88 7.93 -6.32
C PRO A 365 -3.60 7.89 -7.82
N ILE A 366 -3.35 6.67 -8.33
CA ILE A 366 -3.26 6.33 -9.77
C ILE A 366 -4.64 5.87 -10.30
N ASP A 367 -4.92 6.30 -11.52
CA ASP A 367 -6.12 6.16 -12.35
C ASP A 367 -6.51 4.70 -12.73
N PRO A 368 -7.78 4.27 -12.53
CA PRO A 368 -8.30 2.94 -12.88
C PRO A 368 -8.61 2.71 -14.38
N GLY A 369 -8.20 3.61 -15.28
CA GLY A 369 -8.51 3.57 -16.72
C GLY A 369 -7.87 2.48 -17.59
N MET A 370 -7.04 1.57 -17.05
CA MET A 370 -6.37 0.54 -17.88
C MET A 370 -7.14 -0.78 -18.05
N LEU A 371 -8.12 -1.10 -17.21
CA LEU A 371 -8.85 -2.38 -17.31
C LEU A 371 -9.92 -2.39 -18.41
N VAL A 372 -10.33 -1.22 -18.89
CA VAL A 372 -11.38 -1.04 -19.93
C VAL A 372 -10.82 -1.21 -21.35
N LYS A 373 -9.51 -1.03 -21.57
CA LYS A 373 -8.88 -1.10 -22.90
C LYS A 373 -8.67 -2.54 -23.43
N ALA A 374 -8.66 -3.56 -22.57
CA ALA A 374 -8.40 -4.94 -22.97
C ALA A 374 -9.65 -5.68 -23.51
N ALA A 375 -10.85 -5.22 -23.14
CA ALA A 375 -12.11 -5.82 -23.60
C ALA A 375 -12.55 -5.34 -25.01
N ALA A 376 -11.93 -4.30 -25.55
CA ALA A 376 -12.33 -3.64 -26.80
C ALA A 376 -11.76 -4.28 -28.10
N ALA A 377 -10.94 -5.33 -28.03
CA ALA A 377 -10.25 -5.94 -29.19
C ALA A 377 -11.01 -7.14 -29.81
N GLY A 378 -12.34 -7.07 -29.88
CA GLY A 378 -13.25 -8.20 -30.15
C GLY A 378 -12.95 -9.09 -31.38
N LEU A 379 -12.72 -10.39 -31.14
CA LEU A 379 -12.57 -11.43 -32.17
C LEU A 379 -13.52 -12.62 -31.92
N ASP A 380 -14.19 -13.09 -32.99
CA ASP A 380 -15.13 -14.24 -32.98
C ASP A 380 -14.51 -15.47 -33.66
N ILE A 381 -14.42 -16.56 -32.89
CA ILE A 381 -13.68 -17.81 -33.16
C ILE A 381 -14.45 -18.74 -34.13
N SER A 382 -15.75 -18.49 -34.35
CA SER A 382 -16.65 -19.37 -35.10
C SER A 382 -16.42 -19.39 -36.63
N SER A 383 -15.82 -18.34 -37.20
CA SER A 383 -15.58 -18.23 -38.65
C SER A 383 -14.41 -19.08 -39.16
N ILE A 384 -13.45 -19.43 -38.29
CA ILE A 384 -12.20 -20.15 -38.63
C ILE A 384 -12.45 -21.63 -38.93
N ILE A 385 -13.44 -22.24 -38.26
CA ILE A 385 -13.61 -23.70 -38.22
C ILE A 385 -14.34 -24.24 -39.46
N ASN A 386 -15.15 -23.43 -40.16
CA ASN A 386 -15.97 -23.90 -41.28
C ASN A 386 -15.24 -24.02 -42.64
N ASN A 387 -14.01 -23.51 -42.78
CA ASN A 387 -13.33 -23.39 -44.08
C ASN A 387 -12.16 -24.35 -44.32
N ILE A 388 -11.91 -25.30 -43.40
CA ILE A 388 -10.80 -26.27 -43.50
C ILE A 388 -11.11 -27.44 -44.47
N ASN A 389 -12.38 -27.67 -44.83
CA ASN A 389 -12.82 -28.78 -45.69
C ASN A 389 -13.54 -28.31 -46.97
N GLN A 390 -12.93 -27.43 -47.77
CA GLN A 390 -13.52 -27.07 -49.06
C GLN A 390 -13.35 -28.19 -50.11
N PRO A 391 -14.42 -28.60 -50.82
CA PRO A 391 -14.35 -29.66 -51.81
C PRO A 391 -13.58 -29.21 -53.06
N VAL A 392 -12.74 -30.11 -53.60
CA VAL A 392 -12.07 -29.94 -54.89
C VAL A 392 -13.13 -29.71 -55.99
N SER A 393 -12.85 -28.77 -56.90
CA SER A 393 -13.76 -28.47 -58.00
C SER A 393 -13.75 -29.55 -59.09
N ASN A 394 -14.89 -29.73 -59.76
CA ASN A 394 -14.99 -30.56 -60.97
C ASN A 394 -14.43 -29.85 -62.21
N ILE A 395 -14.13 -28.55 -62.10
CA ILE A 395 -13.58 -27.68 -63.15
C ILE A 395 -12.16 -27.29 -62.73
N ARG A 396 -11.27 -27.13 -63.73
CA ARG A 396 -9.88 -26.74 -63.52
C ARG A 396 -9.70 -25.41 -62.77
N GLY A 397 -8.59 -25.31 -62.03
CA GLY A 397 -8.24 -24.19 -61.16
C GLY A 397 -8.22 -22.80 -61.83
N PRO A 398 -7.64 -22.62 -63.03
CA PRO A 398 -7.51 -21.29 -63.66
C PRO A 398 -8.82 -20.53 -63.88
N LEU A 399 -9.92 -21.21 -64.25
CA LEU A 399 -11.22 -20.57 -64.44
C LEU A 399 -11.79 -20.03 -63.11
N LEU A 400 -11.64 -20.79 -62.03
CA LEU A 400 -12.08 -20.36 -60.69
C LEU A 400 -11.30 -19.14 -60.21
N LEU A 401 -9.99 -19.09 -60.48
CA LEU A 401 -9.14 -17.97 -60.12
C LEU A 401 -9.58 -16.68 -60.82
N GLN A 402 -9.96 -16.73 -62.10
CA GLN A 402 -10.50 -15.59 -62.83
C GLN A 402 -11.77 -15.05 -62.18
N LYS A 403 -12.71 -15.93 -61.79
CA LYS A 403 -13.96 -15.54 -61.14
C LYS A 403 -13.77 -14.96 -59.75
N ALA A 404 -12.78 -15.44 -58.99
CA ALA A 404 -12.41 -14.83 -57.72
C ALA A 404 -11.93 -13.37 -57.89
N GLN A 405 -11.14 -13.08 -58.94
CA GLN A 405 -10.62 -11.74 -59.22
C GLN A 405 -11.73 -10.73 -59.59
N GLU A 406 -12.75 -11.15 -60.33
CA GLU A 406 -13.92 -10.30 -60.66
C GLU A 406 -14.63 -9.83 -59.38
N ILE A 407 -14.95 -10.76 -58.47
CA ILE A 407 -15.66 -10.46 -57.20
C ILE A 407 -14.80 -9.54 -56.30
N CYS A 408 -13.47 -9.73 -56.28
CA CYS A 408 -12.57 -8.84 -55.54
C CYS A 408 -12.67 -7.37 -55.96
N THR A 409 -13.02 -7.07 -57.21
CA THR A 409 -13.13 -5.68 -57.69
C THR A 409 -14.36 -4.98 -57.10
N GLU A 410 -15.47 -5.70 -56.94
CA GLU A 410 -16.69 -5.18 -56.30
C GLU A 410 -16.45 -4.86 -54.83
N ILE A 411 -15.72 -5.74 -54.12
CA ILE A 411 -15.33 -5.55 -52.72
C ILE A 411 -14.57 -4.22 -52.53
N LYS A 412 -13.59 -3.92 -53.38
CA LYS A 412 -12.82 -2.65 -53.28
C LYS A 412 -13.72 -1.41 -53.35
N SER A 413 -14.70 -1.42 -54.25
CA SER A 413 -15.63 -0.29 -54.41
C SER A 413 -16.57 -0.09 -53.21
N MET A 414 -17.02 -1.19 -52.60
CA MET A 414 -17.85 -1.16 -51.38
C MET A 414 -17.01 -0.71 -50.18
N GLY A 415 -15.75 -1.13 -50.09
CA GLY A 415 -14.82 -0.69 -49.05
C GLY A 415 -14.61 0.84 -49.05
N ALA A 416 -14.42 1.45 -50.23
CA ALA A 416 -14.29 2.91 -50.34
C ALA A 416 -15.58 3.66 -49.93
N SER A 417 -16.75 3.11 -50.28
CA SER A 417 -18.04 3.68 -49.89
C SER A 417 -18.28 3.59 -48.38
N LEU A 418 -17.89 2.46 -47.76
CA LEU A 418 -17.95 2.26 -46.32
C LEU A 418 -17.05 3.26 -45.60
N LEU A 419 -15.81 3.44 -46.06
CA LEU A 419 -14.87 4.41 -45.49
C LEU A 419 -15.45 5.83 -45.48
N SER A 420 -16.02 6.28 -46.60
CA SER A 420 -16.63 7.63 -46.67
C SER A 420 -17.82 7.80 -45.73
N ALA A 421 -18.61 6.75 -45.49
CA ALA A 421 -19.71 6.78 -44.54
C ALA A 421 -19.19 6.87 -43.09
N ILE A 422 -18.14 6.12 -42.76
CA ILE A 422 -17.46 6.16 -41.45
C ILE A 422 -16.90 7.57 -41.19
N GLU A 423 -16.12 8.13 -42.12
CA GLU A 423 -15.50 9.45 -41.96
C GLU A 423 -16.53 10.56 -41.69
N LYS A 424 -17.68 10.51 -42.40
CA LYS A 424 -18.76 11.48 -42.22
C LYS A 424 -19.50 11.29 -40.89
N GLN A 425 -19.76 10.05 -40.50
CA GLN A 425 -20.34 9.74 -39.19
C GLN A 425 -19.44 10.28 -38.06
N GLU A 426 -18.15 9.95 -38.09
CA GLU A 426 -17.19 10.39 -37.08
C GLU A 426 -17.03 11.90 -37.04
N SER A 427 -17.01 12.58 -38.19
CA SER A 427 -16.95 14.04 -38.27
C SER A 427 -18.17 14.70 -37.60
N GLU A 428 -19.36 14.15 -37.81
CA GLU A 428 -20.59 14.65 -37.19
C GLU A 428 -20.64 14.36 -35.69
N HIS A 429 -20.27 13.14 -35.29
CA HIS A 429 -20.14 12.75 -33.88
C HIS A 429 -19.14 13.65 -33.15
N ILE A 430 -17.95 13.91 -33.72
CA ILE A 430 -16.94 14.80 -33.13
C ILE A 430 -17.46 16.24 -33.03
N SER A 431 -18.18 16.73 -34.05
CA SER A 431 -18.74 18.08 -34.03
C SER A 431 -19.77 18.25 -32.92
N LEU A 432 -20.66 17.26 -32.75
CA LEU A 432 -21.65 17.22 -31.68
C LEU A 432 -20.98 17.05 -30.31
N LEU A 433 -20.01 16.15 -30.18
CA LEU A 433 -19.25 15.94 -28.94
C LEU A 433 -18.49 17.20 -28.52
N LYS A 434 -17.83 17.88 -29.46
CA LYS A 434 -17.13 19.14 -29.21
C LYS A 434 -18.10 20.19 -28.69
N GLN A 435 -19.27 20.33 -29.32
CA GLN A 435 -20.29 21.27 -28.87
C GLN A 435 -20.83 20.91 -27.48
N GLN A 436 -21.04 19.62 -27.19
CA GLN A 436 -21.45 19.15 -25.86
C GLN A 436 -20.37 19.42 -24.79
N HIS A 437 -19.09 19.21 -25.13
CA HIS A 437 -17.97 19.53 -24.24
C HIS A 437 -17.86 21.03 -24.01
N GLU A 438 -18.00 21.85 -25.05
CA GLU A 438 -18.04 23.30 -24.93
C GLU A 438 -19.17 23.73 -23.99
N LEU A 439 -20.37 23.18 -24.16
CA LEU A 439 -21.49 23.43 -23.26
C LEU A 439 -21.18 23.05 -21.81
N LYS A 440 -20.64 21.85 -21.57
CA LYS A 440 -20.22 21.40 -20.23
C LYS A 440 -19.11 22.29 -19.63
N ILE A 441 -18.16 22.74 -20.45
CA ILE A 441 -17.12 23.67 -20.00
C ILE A 441 -17.75 25.00 -19.63
N LEU A 442 -18.66 25.53 -20.44
CA LEU A 442 -19.37 26.77 -20.16
C LEU A 442 -20.21 26.67 -18.87
N THR A 443 -20.85 25.53 -18.59
CA THR A 443 -21.57 25.32 -17.31
C THR A 443 -20.62 25.18 -16.13
N LEU A 444 -19.48 24.52 -16.26
CA LEU A 444 -18.46 24.51 -15.19
C LEU A 444 -17.88 25.91 -14.94
N VAL A 445 -17.67 26.70 -16.00
CA VAL A 445 -17.22 28.09 -15.91
C VAL A 445 -18.29 28.97 -15.26
N GLN A 446 -19.58 28.66 -15.40
CA GLN A 446 -20.65 29.35 -14.69
C GLN A 446 -20.45 29.28 -13.17
N ASP A 447 -20.15 28.10 -12.62
CA ASP A 447 -19.89 27.94 -11.19
C ASP A 447 -18.66 28.74 -10.75
N ILE A 448 -17.60 28.77 -11.57
CA ILE A 448 -16.42 29.59 -11.31
C ILE A 448 -16.80 31.07 -11.30
N LYS A 449 -17.60 31.54 -12.26
CA LYS A 449 -18.04 32.95 -12.34
C LYS A 449 -18.96 33.31 -11.17
N TYR A 450 -19.83 32.39 -10.73
CA TYR A 450 -20.63 32.55 -9.54
C TYR A 450 -19.76 32.67 -8.28
N LEU A 451 -18.77 31.78 -8.12
CA LEU A 451 -17.83 31.81 -7.01
C LEU A 451 -16.97 33.08 -7.02
N GLN A 452 -16.52 33.56 -8.19
CA GLN A 452 -15.81 34.84 -8.33
C GLN A 452 -16.66 36.02 -7.86
N TRP A 453 -17.96 36.01 -8.19
CA TRP A 453 -18.88 37.02 -7.67
C TRP A 453 -19.06 36.91 -6.15
N LYS A 454 -19.19 35.70 -5.60
CA LYS A 454 -19.30 35.48 -4.14
C LYS A 454 -18.02 35.80 -3.38
N GLU A 455 -16.86 35.57 -3.98
CA GLU A 455 -15.56 35.99 -3.46
C GLU A 455 -15.49 37.52 -3.41
N ALA A 456 -15.90 38.22 -4.47
CA ALA A 456 -15.95 39.67 -4.49
C ALA A 456 -16.92 40.24 -3.43
N GLU A 457 -18.08 39.60 -3.22
CA GLU A 457 -19.03 39.93 -2.16
C GLU A 457 -18.40 39.77 -0.76
N ALA A 458 -17.74 38.63 -0.52
CA ALA A 458 -17.05 38.36 0.75
C ALA A 458 -15.85 39.32 0.96
N ALA A 459 -15.14 39.71 -0.09
CA ALA A 459 -14.05 40.69 -0.02
C ALA A 459 -14.57 42.08 0.41
N SER A 460 -15.73 42.51 -0.11
CA SER A 460 -16.38 43.74 0.33
C SER A 460 -16.75 43.70 1.82
N GLU A 461 -17.21 42.55 2.33
CA GLU A 461 -17.51 42.36 3.75
C GLU A 461 -16.24 42.29 4.63
N ALA A 462 -15.17 41.68 4.15
CA ALA A 462 -13.88 41.64 4.83
C ALA A 462 -13.26 43.03 4.95
N LEU A 463 -13.41 43.88 3.93
CA LEU A 463 -13.00 45.28 3.97
C LEU A 463 -13.75 46.08 5.05
N LEU A 464 -15.04 45.82 5.27
CA LEU A 464 -15.77 46.42 6.38
C LEU A 464 -15.22 46.00 7.74
N LYS A 465 -14.92 44.71 7.94
CA LYS A 465 -14.31 44.22 9.20
C LYS A 465 -12.94 44.87 9.44
N SER A 466 -12.11 44.95 8.39
CA SER A 466 -10.79 45.59 8.45
C SER A 466 -10.90 47.08 8.77
N ARG A 467 -11.83 47.78 8.12
CA ARG A 467 -12.16 49.18 8.44
C ARG A 467 -12.56 49.34 9.91
N ASN A 468 -13.35 48.42 10.46
CA ASN A 468 -13.78 48.48 11.86
C ASN A 468 -12.60 48.34 12.84
N THR A 469 -11.61 47.50 12.55
CA THR A 469 -10.38 47.42 13.36
C THR A 469 -9.60 48.75 13.34
N VAL A 470 -9.48 49.37 12.17
CA VAL A 470 -8.85 50.70 12.03
C VAL A 470 -9.65 51.77 12.76
N PHE A 471 -10.98 51.69 12.71
CA PHE A 471 -11.88 52.58 13.45
C PHE A 471 -11.63 52.48 14.96
N GLU A 472 -11.50 51.28 15.53
CA GLU A 472 -11.21 51.14 16.96
C GLU A 472 -9.85 51.74 17.35
N ARG A 473 -8.84 51.64 16.47
CA ARG A 473 -7.54 52.32 16.66
C ARG A 473 -7.68 53.84 16.59
N TYR A 474 -8.40 54.35 15.60
CA TYR A 474 -8.70 55.79 15.48
C TYR A 474 -9.43 56.31 16.72
N ARG A 475 -10.46 55.58 17.18
CA ARG A 475 -11.23 55.86 18.38
C ARG A 475 -10.36 55.86 19.62
N HIS A 476 -9.49 54.87 19.80
CA HIS A 476 -8.58 54.79 20.94
C HIS A 476 -7.68 56.03 21.06
N TYR A 477 -6.99 56.41 19.97
CA TYR A 477 -6.08 57.57 20.02
C TYR A 477 -6.82 58.90 20.15
N LYS A 478 -7.99 59.05 19.53
CA LYS A 478 -8.84 60.25 19.71
C LYS A 478 -9.35 60.40 21.15
N LEU A 479 -9.72 59.30 21.81
CA LEU A 479 -10.09 59.33 23.23
C LEU A 479 -8.91 59.71 24.13
N ILE A 480 -7.71 59.21 23.85
CA ILE A 480 -6.48 59.60 24.59
C ILE A 480 -6.19 61.09 24.42
N LEU A 481 -6.44 61.66 23.24
CA LEU A 481 -6.27 63.09 22.96
C LEU A 481 -7.37 63.99 23.56
N GLY A 482 -8.40 63.40 24.17
CA GLY A 482 -9.44 64.13 24.90
C GLY A 482 -10.73 64.39 24.14
N ASN A 483 -10.94 63.80 22.96
CA ASN A 483 -12.20 63.89 22.22
C ASN A 483 -13.31 63.07 22.91
N THR A 484 -14.56 63.49 22.72
CA THR A 484 -15.78 62.83 23.22
C THR A 484 -16.15 61.58 22.39
N ALA A 485 -16.51 60.49 23.06
CA ALA A 485 -16.87 59.22 22.40
C ALA A 485 -18.07 59.36 21.45
N THR A 486 -19.03 60.24 21.78
CA THR A 486 -20.27 60.44 21.02
C THR A 486 -20.06 60.92 19.59
N ASP A 487 -19.06 61.77 19.37
CA ASP A 487 -18.79 62.34 18.04
C ASP A 487 -18.01 61.37 17.14
N ILE A 488 -17.26 60.45 17.76
CA ILE A 488 -16.47 59.43 17.07
C ILE A 488 -17.33 58.23 16.69
N ASP A 489 -18.25 57.82 17.56
CA ASP A 489 -19.07 56.62 17.38
C ASP A 489 -20.06 56.72 16.21
N GLN A 490 -20.35 57.92 15.69
CA GLN A 490 -21.13 58.13 14.46
C GLN A 490 -20.46 57.51 13.21
N LEU A 491 -19.15 57.33 13.22
CA LEU A 491 -18.38 56.75 12.10
C LEU A 491 -18.32 55.22 12.14
N LYS A 492 -18.89 54.58 13.17
CA LYS A 492 -18.77 53.14 13.43
C LYS A 492 -19.55 52.29 12.43
N THR A 493 -20.82 52.60 12.20
CA THR A 493 -21.72 51.73 11.42
C THR A 493 -21.90 52.25 10.01
N ILE A 494 -21.43 51.49 9.02
CA ILE A 494 -21.69 51.74 7.59
C ILE A 494 -22.15 50.45 6.92
N ASP A 495 -23.36 50.44 6.38
CA ASP A 495 -23.91 49.30 5.62
C ASP A 495 -23.51 49.35 4.14
N LEU A 496 -23.30 48.18 3.52
CA LEU A 496 -23.04 48.05 2.08
C LEU A 496 -24.30 48.35 1.26
N ALA A 497 -24.23 49.34 0.38
CA ALA A 497 -25.30 49.71 -0.54
C ALA A 497 -25.10 49.00 -1.90
N ARG A 498 -25.60 47.77 -2.03
CA ARG A 498 -25.51 46.93 -3.24
C ARG A 498 -26.56 47.33 -4.29
N LYS A 499 -26.36 48.45 -4.97
CA LYS A 499 -27.23 48.91 -6.08
C LYS A 499 -26.70 48.41 -7.42
N ALA A 500 -27.58 47.96 -8.31
CA ALA A 500 -27.20 47.49 -9.64
C ALA A 500 -26.71 48.65 -10.52
N LEU A 501 -25.51 48.52 -11.09
CA LEU A 501 -24.94 49.50 -12.01
C LEU A 501 -25.43 49.24 -13.44
N THR A 502 -26.00 50.28 -14.05
CA THR A 502 -26.26 50.37 -15.49
C THR A 502 -25.63 51.65 -16.01
N GLU A 503 -25.41 51.76 -17.32
CA GLU A 503 -24.84 52.96 -17.94
C GLU A 503 -25.61 54.24 -17.54
N ALA A 504 -26.94 54.17 -17.52
CA ALA A 504 -27.80 55.28 -17.14
C ALA A 504 -27.79 55.62 -15.64
N THR A 505 -27.44 54.67 -14.76
CA THR A 505 -27.49 54.86 -13.30
C THR A 505 -26.11 55.05 -12.65
N PHE A 506 -25.02 54.85 -13.39
CA PHE A 506 -23.65 54.84 -12.88
C PHE A 506 -23.28 56.12 -12.12
N ASP A 507 -23.43 57.29 -12.75
CA ASP A 507 -23.03 58.57 -12.16
C ASP A 507 -23.75 58.85 -10.83
N SER A 508 -25.05 58.54 -10.78
CA SER A 508 -25.87 58.75 -9.59
C SER A 508 -25.49 57.82 -8.43
N ILE A 509 -25.20 56.54 -8.71
CA ILE A 509 -24.85 55.54 -7.70
C ILE A 509 -23.41 55.76 -7.22
N TYR A 510 -22.50 56.12 -8.12
CA TYR A 510 -21.12 56.42 -7.76
C TYR A 510 -21.03 57.66 -6.87
N ALA A 511 -21.78 58.73 -7.18
CA ALA A 511 -21.86 59.91 -6.31
C ALA A 511 -22.40 59.57 -4.90
N ASP A 512 -23.44 58.73 -4.82
CA ASP A 512 -23.99 58.23 -3.54
C ASP A 512 -22.93 57.44 -2.74
N TRP A 513 -22.22 56.51 -3.38
CA TRP A 513 -21.13 55.75 -2.76
C TRP A 513 -19.98 56.63 -2.27
N VAL A 514 -19.55 57.62 -3.05
CA VAL A 514 -18.52 58.58 -2.63
C VAL A 514 -18.96 59.34 -1.38
N SER A 515 -20.21 59.81 -1.34
CA SER A 515 -20.75 60.53 -0.18
C SER A 515 -20.81 59.65 1.09
N LYS A 516 -21.08 58.35 0.94
CA LYS A 516 -21.26 57.42 2.06
C LYS A 516 -19.93 56.84 2.59
N TYR A 517 -18.99 56.50 1.70
CA TYR A 517 -17.78 55.76 2.07
C TYR A 517 -16.51 56.61 2.05
N ALA A 518 -16.41 57.67 1.25
CA ALA A 518 -15.20 58.48 1.10
C ALA A 518 -15.27 59.81 1.86
N ILE A 519 -15.80 59.79 3.09
CA ILE A 519 -15.90 60.97 3.97
C ILE A 519 -14.49 61.47 4.32
N ASN A 520 -14.25 62.78 4.18
CA ASN A 520 -12.97 63.40 4.50
C ASN A 520 -12.89 63.71 6.00
N LEU A 521 -11.96 63.07 6.71
CA LEU A 521 -11.76 63.26 8.16
C LEU A 521 -10.73 64.36 8.42
N GLN A 522 -11.04 65.29 9.33
CA GLN A 522 -10.12 66.36 9.72
C GLN A 522 -8.94 65.82 10.52
N LYS A 523 -7.72 66.22 10.14
CA LYS A 523 -6.47 65.87 10.83
C LYS A 523 -6.28 66.74 12.07
N GLU A 524 -5.83 66.11 13.16
CA GLU A 524 -5.43 66.82 14.37
C GLU A 524 -4.14 67.61 14.12
N PRO A 525 -4.08 68.89 14.49
CA PRO A 525 -2.88 69.70 14.32
C PRO A 525 -1.78 69.24 15.27
N TYR A 526 -0.54 69.17 14.77
CA TYR A 526 0.63 69.07 15.64
C TYR A 526 0.82 70.39 16.40
N ARG A 527 1.29 70.29 17.64
CA ARG A 527 1.64 71.46 18.43
C ARG A 527 2.83 72.17 17.78
N GLN A 528 2.73 73.49 17.61
CA GLN A 528 3.88 74.33 17.24
C GLN A 528 4.46 74.93 18.51
N GLU A 529 5.73 74.62 18.83
CA GLU A 529 6.44 75.28 19.94
C GLU A 529 6.98 76.63 19.47
N SER A 530 6.53 77.72 20.11
CA SER A 530 7.13 79.05 19.91
C SER A 530 8.37 79.19 20.80
N SER A 531 9.54 79.08 20.16
CA SER A 531 10.91 79.35 20.64
C SER A 531 11.70 78.19 21.29
N VAL A 532 12.88 77.95 20.72
CA VAL A 532 13.94 76.99 21.11
C VAL A 532 14.71 77.48 22.35
N GLY A 533 14.06 78.22 23.26
CA GLY A 533 14.73 79.06 24.26
C GLY A 533 14.14 78.98 25.66
N GLY A 534 13.97 77.78 26.22
CA GLY A 534 13.40 77.61 27.58
C GLY A 534 14.38 77.10 28.65
N LEU A 535 15.53 76.53 28.28
CA LEU A 535 16.51 76.02 29.26
C LEU A 535 17.28 77.17 29.94
N MET A 536 17.48 78.28 29.24
CA MET A 536 18.20 79.45 29.75
C MET A 536 17.30 80.33 30.65
N GLU A 537 15.99 80.32 30.42
CA GLU A 537 15.00 81.00 31.28
C GLU A 537 14.71 80.20 32.56
N PHE A 538 14.79 78.87 32.51
CA PHE A 538 14.71 77.99 33.68
C PHE A 538 15.92 78.13 34.63
N ALA A 539 17.13 78.28 34.07
CA ALA A 539 18.34 78.50 34.86
C ALA A 539 18.36 79.87 35.56
N GLY A 540 17.68 80.89 34.99
CA GLY A 540 17.61 82.25 35.56
C GLY A 540 16.65 82.41 36.74
N ASN A 541 15.60 81.59 36.84
CA ASN A 541 14.54 81.75 37.85
C ASN A 541 14.60 80.76 39.03
N ALA A 542 15.61 79.88 39.09
CA ALA A 542 15.82 78.98 40.23
C ALA A 542 16.28 79.68 41.53
N VAL A 543 16.43 81.02 41.53
CA VAL A 543 16.76 81.80 42.73
C VAL A 543 15.52 82.50 43.33
N THR A 544 14.39 82.63 42.64
CA THR A 544 13.23 83.38 43.17
C THR A 544 11.87 82.91 42.62
N SER A 545 11.39 81.72 43.00
CA SER A 545 9.95 81.50 43.23
C SER A 545 9.70 80.14 43.88
N VAL A 546 9.57 80.17 45.20
CA VAL A 546 8.86 79.15 45.99
C VAL A 546 7.37 79.39 45.73
N VAL A 547 6.62 78.34 45.37
CA VAL A 547 5.16 78.28 45.13
C VAL A 547 4.67 78.55 43.69
N GLY A 548 4.28 77.47 43.01
CA GLY A 548 3.09 77.43 42.14
C GLY A 548 3.25 77.78 40.65
N GLY A 549 3.57 76.79 39.80
CA GLY A 549 3.37 76.86 38.35
C GLY A 549 2.61 75.63 37.85
N GLN A 550 1.43 75.80 37.24
CA GLN A 550 0.67 74.72 36.61
C GLN A 550 1.23 74.42 35.20
N LEU A 551 2.29 73.61 35.10
CA LEU A 551 2.70 73.02 33.82
C LEU A 551 1.89 71.72 33.58
N GLY A 552 1.32 71.55 32.38
CA GLY A 552 0.75 70.26 31.96
C GLY A 552 -0.73 70.22 31.55
N LYS A 553 -1.47 71.34 31.53
CA LYS A 553 -2.89 71.34 31.09
C LYS A 553 -3.13 70.92 29.62
N THR A 554 -2.09 70.79 28.81
CA THR A 554 -2.19 70.46 27.37
C THR A 554 -1.62 69.08 27.01
N LEU A 555 -1.23 68.27 28.00
CA LEU A 555 -0.69 66.92 27.80
C LEU A 555 -1.71 65.87 28.26
N PRO A 556 -1.91 64.77 27.50
CA PRO A 556 -2.70 63.63 27.95
C PRO A 556 -1.90 62.85 29.00
N LEU A 557 -1.93 63.32 30.25
CA LEU A 557 -1.26 62.70 31.40
C LEU A 557 -2.27 61.90 32.22
N ASN A 558 -1.86 60.70 32.65
CA ASN A 558 -2.62 59.97 33.64
C ASN A 558 -2.45 60.61 35.04
N LYS A 559 -3.30 60.22 36.00
CA LYS A 559 -3.31 60.82 37.35
C LYS A 559 -1.96 60.74 38.07
N ASN A 560 -1.25 59.62 37.92
CA ASN A 560 0.02 59.39 38.60
C ASN A 560 1.17 60.17 37.93
N GLU A 561 1.20 60.23 36.60
CA GLU A 561 2.17 61.01 35.82
C GLU A 561 2.01 62.51 36.10
N ASN A 562 0.77 62.99 36.18
CA ASN A 562 0.50 64.38 36.55
C ASN A 562 0.95 64.68 37.99
N ALA A 563 0.72 63.77 38.94
CA ALA A 563 1.18 63.93 40.32
C ALA A 563 2.71 63.85 40.44
N GLU A 564 3.37 62.97 39.68
CA GLU A 564 4.81 62.86 39.64
C GLU A 564 5.43 64.18 39.17
N LEU A 565 4.92 64.73 38.08
CA LEU A 565 5.50 65.91 37.44
C LEU A 565 5.18 67.21 38.16
N ASN A 566 3.97 67.35 38.72
CA ASN A 566 3.53 68.59 39.36
C ASN A 566 3.60 68.58 40.90
N ILE A 567 3.80 67.43 41.54
CA ILE A 567 3.82 67.32 43.02
C ILE A 567 5.15 66.71 43.51
N PHE A 568 5.51 65.49 43.10
CA PHE A 568 6.66 64.79 43.69
C PHE A 568 8.02 65.36 43.26
N LEU A 569 8.19 65.63 41.96
CA LEU A 569 9.43 66.14 41.40
C LEU A 569 9.78 67.58 41.85
N PRO A 570 8.83 68.53 41.99
CA PRO A 570 9.11 69.84 42.57
C PRO A 570 9.39 69.81 44.08
N THR A 571 8.68 68.94 44.83
CA THR A 571 8.89 68.83 46.29
C THR A 571 10.25 68.23 46.63
N ALA A 572 10.73 67.23 45.88
CA ALA A 572 12.06 66.66 46.05
C ALA A 572 13.18 67.72 45.89
N ASP A 573 13.05 68.60 44.89
CA ASP A 573 14.00 69.69 44.68
C ASP A 573 13.98 70.74 45.80
N ALA A 574 12.80 71.03 46.36
CA ALA A 574 12.68 71.91 47.51
C ALA A 574 13.42 71.35 48.75
N PHE A 575 13.36 70.03 48.99
CA PHE A 575 14.12 69.40 50.06
C PHE A 575 15.63 69.35 49.78
N ASN A 576 16.04 69.12 48.53
CA ASN A 576 17.45 69.13 48.13
C ASN A 576 18.09 70.52 48.30
N THR A 577 17.38 71.57 47.90
CA THR A 577 17.83 72.97 48.10
C THR A 577 17.89 73.35 49.59
N LEU A 578 16.92 72.91 50.41
CA LEU A 578 16.98 73.08 51.87
C LEU A 578 18.17 72.34 52.49
N SER A 579 18.48 71.13 52.03
CA SER A 579 19.67 70.38 52.46
C SER A 579 20.97 71.10 52.12
N MET A 580 21.05 71.70 50.93
CA MET A 580 22.19 72.52 50.50
C MET A 580 22.41 73.70 51.45
N ALA A 581 21.34 74.39 51.86
CA ALA A 581 21.41 75.49 52.82
C ALA A 581 21.90 75.05 54.21
N LEU A 582 21.41 73.93 54.73
CA LEU A 582 21.86 73.38 56.02
C LEU A 582 23.34 72.95 55.99
N LYS A 583 23.81 72.35 54.89
CA LYS A 583 25.19 71.90 54.75
C LYS A 583 26.19 73.04 54.57
N LEU A 584 25.77 74.22 54.10
CA LEU A 584 26.62 75.41 54.03
C LEU A 584 26.97 75.97 55.42
N ALA A 585 26.16 75.72 56.46
CA ALA A 585 26.45 76.17 57.83
C ALA A 585 27.48 75.30 58.56
N THR A 586 27.59 74.01 58.21
CA THR A 586 28.44 73.02 58.90
C THR A 586 29.95 73.29 58.86
N PRO A 587 30.55 73.76 57.73
CA PRO A 587 31.98 74.09 57.66
C PRO A 587 32.40 75.18 58.65
N ILE A 588 31.51 76.13 58.97
CA ILE A 588 31.78 77.19 59.97
C ILE A 588 32.00 76.57 61.36
N LEU A 589 31.26 75.52 61.70
CA LEU A 589 31.43 74.78 62.96
C LEU A 589 32.70 73.92 62.97
N ALA A 590 33.15 73.42 61.81
CA ALA A 590 34.36 72.60 61.69
C ALA A 590 35.68 73.38 61.82
N PHE A 591 35.64 74.72 61.74
CA PHE A 591 36.81 75.60 61.93
C PHE A 591 37.08 75.98 63.40
N ILE A 592 36.21 75.59 64.35
CA ILE A 592 36.44 75.83 65.78
C ILE A 592 37.45 74.79 66.31
N PRO A 593 38.62 75.19 66.84
CA PRO A 593 39.62 74.24 67.34
C PRO A 593 39.15 73.52 68.62
N GLN A 594 39.40 72.21 68.70
CA GLN A 594 39.24 71.42 69.94
C GLN A 594 40.51 71.52 70.80
N PHE A 595 40.39 71.75 72.11
CA PHE A 595 41.51 71.82 73.06
C PHE A 595 41.55 70.58 73.97
N ASP A 596 42.76 70.06 74.24
CA ASP A 596 43.02 68.96 75.18
C ASP A 596 44.19 69.35 76.10
N ALA A 597 44.09 69.16 77.43
CA ALA A 597 45.03 69.71 78.42
C ALA A 597 45.61 68.63 79.36
N HIS A 598 46.94 68.57 79.51
CA HIS A 598 47.65 67.75 80.52
C HIS A 598 48.79 68.58 81.16
N ALA A 599 48.99 68.50 82.48
CA ALA A 599 49.88 69.37 83.26
C ALA A 599 50.97 68.60 84.06
N THR A 600 52.24 69.01 83.97
CA THR A 600 53.31 68.75 84.96
C THR A 600 54.26 69.97 85.08
N PRO A 601 54.91 70.20 86.23
CA PRO A 601 55.36 71.55 86.64
C PRO A 601 56.83 71.85 86.30
N LEU A 602 57.07 73.07 85.78
CA LEU A 602 58.35 73.74 85.43
C LEU A 602 58.98 73.37 84.07
N GLY A 603 58.62 74.14 83.03
CA GLY A 603 59.30 74.17 81.72
C GLY A 603 58.32 74.36 80.56
N VAL A 604 58.45 75.44 79.80
CA VAL A 604 57.52 75.87 78.72
C VAL A 604 57.59 74.93 77.51
N GLY A 605 56.46 74.31 77.16
CA GLY A 605 56.26 73.61 75.89
C GLY A 605 54.83 73.08 75.72
N ALA A 606 54.00 73.76 74.94
CA ALA A 606 52.67 73.30 74.51
C ALA A 606 52.70 72.92 73.03
N LYS A 607 52.17 71.75 72.67
CA LYS A 607 52.04 71.26 71.29
C LYS A 607 50.65 71.60 70.75
N VAL A 608 50.58 72.49 69.77
CA VAL A 608 49.37 72.78 68.99
C VAL A 608 49.42 71.96 67.70
N GLY A 609 48.50 71.01 67.54
CA GLY A 609 48.38 70.19 66.33
C GLY A 609 47.36 70.77 65.35
N PHE A 610 47.79 71.62 64.43
CA PHE A 610 47.02 71.99 63.23
C PHE A 610 47.45 71.03 62.12
N GLY A 611 46.56 70.15 61.67
CA GLY A 611 46.94 69.05 60.75
C GLY A 611 45.81 68.61 59.82
N GLY A 612 46.19 68.07 58.66
CA GLY A 612 45.42 67.93 57.42
C GLY A 612 44.04 67.27 57.44
N VAL A 613 43.57 66.73 58.58
CA VAL A 613 42.24 66.14 58.72
C VAL A 613 41.12 67.21 58.67
N GLN A 614 41.38 68.44 59.14
CA GLN A 614 40.37 69.52 59.07
C GLN A 614 40.33 70.21 57.71
N LEU A 615 41.48 70.33 57.02
CA LEU A 615 41.54 70.78 55.63
C LEU A 615 40.96 69.74 54.66
N SER A 616 41.17 68.44 54.91
CA SER A 616 40.56 67.39 54.10
C SER A 616 39.04 67.32 54.29
N LYS A 617 38.53 67.59 55.50
CA LYS A 617 37.09 67.75 55.74
C LYS A 617 36.53 68.95 54.98
N ALA A 618 37.19 70.11 55.00
CA ALA A 618 36.75 71.28 54.24
C ALA A 618 36.75 71.02 52.71
N ALA A 619 37.76 70.34 52.18
CA ALA A 619 37.81 69.93 50.77
C ALA A 619 36.74 68.87 50.43
N ALA A 620 36.49 67.91 51.33
CA ALA A 620 35.40 66.95 51.19
C ALA A 620 34.03 67.64 51.19
N TYR A 621 33.82 68.66 52.03
CA TYR A 621 32.60 69.47 52.01
C TYR A 621 32.45 70.27 50.72
N GLY A 622 33.52 70.87 50.19
CA GLY A 622 33.50 71.54 48.89
C GLY A 622 33.11 70.60 47.76
N SER A 623 33.67 69.38 47.75
CA SER A 623 33.28 68.33 46.81
C SER A 623 31.83 67.90 46.99
N ASP A 624 31.34 67.77 48.22
CA ASP A 624 29.94 67.41 48.51
C ASP A 624 28.95 68.50 48.10
N LEU A 625 29.30 69.78 48.27
CA LEU A 625 28.49 70.90 47.80
C LEU A 625 28.39 70.89 46.27
N SER A 626 29.52 70.71 45.57
CA SER A 626 29.53 70.57 44.11
C SER A 626 28.72 69.37 43.64
N LYS A 627 28.79 68.23 44.36
CA LYS A 627 27.93 67.06 44.09
C LYS A 627 26.45 67.35 44.30
N GLN A 628 26.07 68.14 45.31
CA GLN A 628 24.67 68.53 45.52
C GLN A 628 24.14 69.49 44.45
N VAL A 629 24.95 70.47 44.04
CA VAL A 629 24.60 71.37 42.93
C VAL A 629 24.48 70.58 41.63
N ALA A 630 25.44 69.70 41.34
CA ALA A 630 25.37 68.79 40.20
C ALA A 630 24.10 67.92 40.28
N GLY A 631 23.76 67.38 41.45
CA GLY A 631 22.54 66.61 41.68
C GLY A 631 21.25 67.39 41.42
N ALA A 632 21.20 68.68 41.75
CA ALA A 632 20.04 69.54 41.44
C ALA A 632 19.90 69.79 39.92
N PHE A 633 21.01 70.01 39.21
CA PHE A 633 20.99 70.10 37.75
C PHE A 633 20.63 68.77 37.09
N THR A 634 21.11 67.63 37.62
CA THR A 634 20.71 66.29 37.16
C THR A 634 19.21 66.07 37.35
N SER A 635 18.65 66.38 38.53
CA SER A 635 17.20 66.30 38.78
C SER A 635 16.40 67.16 37.81
N SER A 636 16.83 68.40 37.57
CA SER A 636 16.17 69.28 36.59
C SER A 636 16.26 68.75 35.16
N ALA A 637 17.41 68.20 34.77
CA ALA A 637 17.59 67.57 33.46
C ALA A 637 16.70 66.33 33.32
N GLU A 638 16.56 65.51 34.36
CA GLU A 638 15.65 64.36 34.41
C GLU A 638 14.19 64.79 34.26
N ARG A 639 13.75 65.87 34.91
CA ARG A 639 12.40 66.43 34.73
C ARG A 639 12.15 66.91 33.30
N ALA A 640 13.09 67.65 32.74
CA ALA A 640 13.01 68.12 31.37
C ALA A 640 12.97 66.94 30.38
N SER A 641 13.79 65.90 30.61
CA SER A 641 13.80 64.66 29.83
C SER A 641 12.47 63.90 29.93
N LYS A 642 11.89 63.78 31.13
CA LYS A 642 10.58 63.14 31.34
C LYS A 642 9.45 63.91 30.64
N MET A 643 9.44 65.24 30.77
CA MET A 643 8.47 66.10 30.09
C MET A 643 8.61 65.99 28.57
N ALA A 644 9.84 66.04 28.03
CA ALA A 644 10.11 65.84 26.61
C ALA A 644 9.64 64.46 26.13
N GLY A 645 9.82 63.41 26.95
CA GLY A 645 9.27 62.08 26.69
C GLY A 645 7.74 62.08 26.57
N TYR A 646 7.03 62.80 27.45
CA TYR A 646 5.57 62.94 27.36
C TYR A 646 5.12 63.75 26.16
N TYR A 647 5.86 64.80 25.78
CA TYR A 647 5.57 65.55 24.56
C TYR A 647 5.72 64.69 23.31
N ARG A 648 6.84 63.96 23.18
CA ARG A 648 7.05 63.04 22.05
C ARG A 648 5.95 61.98 21.98
N ARG A 649 5.58 61.41 23.12
CA ARG A 649 4.46 60.45 23.20
C ARG A 649 3.12 61.06 22.76
N ALA A 650 2.84 62.31 23.12
CA ALA A 650 1.62 62.99 22.69
C ALA A 650 1.63 63.30 21.18
N GLU A 651 2.78 63.71 20.61
CA GLU A 651 2.97 63.86 19.16
C GLU A 651 2.78 62.53 18.42
N ASP A 652 3.30 61.43 18.99
CA ASP A 652 3.09 60.09 18.46
C ASP A 652 1.60 59.70 18.45
N TYR A 653 0.84 60.07 19.48
CA TYR A 653 -0.61 59.85 19.50
C TYR A 653 -1.34 60.66 18.43
N VAL A 654 -0.96 61.92 18.22
CA VAL A 654 -1.48 62.75 17.11
C VAL A 654 -1.15 62.12 15.76
N PHE A 655 0.08 61.65 15.58
CA PHE A 655 0.49 60.94 14.37
C PHE A 655 -0.34 59.67 14.14
N GLN A 656 -0.48 58.81 15.17
CA GLN A 656 -1.26 57.57 15.06
C GLN A 656 -2.74 57.82 14.82
N ALA A 657 -3.34 58.86 15.43
CA ALA A 657 -4.71 59.28 15.16
C ALA A 657 -4.89 59.74 13.70
N ASN A 658 -3.97 60.55 13.19
CA ASN A 658 -4.01 61.05 11.81
C ASN A 658 -3.74 59.94 10.78
N LEU A 659 -2.85 59.02 11.09
CA LEU A 659 -2.58 57.82 10.28
C LEU A 659 -3.85 56.95 10.22
N ALA A 660 -4.44 56.62 11.36
CA ALA A 660 -5.67 55.83 11.42
C ALA A 660 -6.85 56.53 10.72
N GLY A 661 -6.96 57.86 10.81
CA GLY A 661 -7.95 58.64 10.07
C GLY A 661 -7.74 58.56 8.54
N SER A 662 -6.48 58.64 8.10
CA SER A 662 -6.13 58.49 6.68
C SER A 662 -6.41 57.06 6.17
N ASP A 663 -6.10 56.05 6.99
CA ASP A 663 -6.40 54.64 6.69
C ASP A 663 -7.92 54.43 6.55
N LEU A 664 -8.74 55.02 7.43
CA LEU A 664 -10.20 54.96 7.31
C LEU A 664 -10.71 55.52 5.97
N MET A 665 -10.16 56.65 5.53
CA MET A 665 -10.48 57.25 4.24
C MET A 665 -10.04 56.35 3.07
N GLN A 666 -8.87 55.70 3.18
CA GLN A 666 -8.37 54.76 2.19
C GLN A 666 -9.28 53.52 2.09
N TYR A 667 -9.65 52.91 3.22
CA TYR A 667 -10.59 51.79 3.25
C TYR A 667 -11.95 52.18 2.67
N GLY A 668 -12.42 53.41 2.93
CA GLY A 668 -13.62 53.96 2.30
C GLY A 668 -13.56 53.92 0.77
N ARG A 669 -12.45 54.37 0.17
CA ARG A 669 -12.24 54.32 -1.30
C ARG A 669 -12.08 52.89 -1.81
N GLN A 670 -11.41 52.02 -1.07
CA GLN A 670 -11.27 50.60 -1.41
C GLN A 670 -12.62 49.88 -1.42
N ILE A 671 -13.53 50.20 -0.49
CA ILE A 671 -14.90 49.66 -0.49
C ILE A 671 -15.64 50.05 -1.77
N ILE A 672 -15.53 51.30 -2.23
CA ILE A 672 -16.13 51.73 -3.50
C ILE A 672 -15.58 50.91 -4.67
N SER A 673 -14.25 50.74 -4.75
CA SER A 673 -13.62 49.90 -5.78
C SER A 673 -14.08 48.44 -5.71
N SER A 674 -14.26 47.89 -4.51
CA SER A 674 -14.74 46.52 -4.30
C SER A 674 -16.18 46.36 -4.75
N LEU A 675 -17.05 47.33 -4.45
CA LEU A 675 -18.45 47.34 -4.90
C LEU A 675 -18.56 47.41 -6.43
N ILE A 676 -17.71 48.19 -7.10
CA ILE A 676 -17.65 48.21 -8.57
C ILE A 676 -17.23 46.83 -9.09
N ARG A 677 -16.21 46.21 -8.50
CA ARG A 677 -15.74 44.86 -8.88
C ARG A 677 -16.82 43.80 -8.66
N GLU A 678 -17.58 43.88 -7.58
CA GLU A 678 -18.73 43.02 -7.31
C GLU A 678 -19.77 43.12 -8.44
N GLN A 679 -20.08 44.34 -8.92
CA GLN A 679 -21.01 44.51 -10.04
C GLN A 679 -20.44 44.03 -11.39
N ILE A 680 -19.13 44.21 -11.63
CA ILE A 680 -18.46 43.68 -12.83
C ILE A 680 -18.55 42.14 -12.86
N THR A 681 -18.14 41.48 -11.78
CA THR A 681 -18.19 40.01 -11.67
C THR A 681 -19.61 39.47 -11.78
N LYS A 682 -20.60 40.17 -11.21
CA LYS A 682 -22.02 39.84 -11.42
C LYS A 682 -22.44 39.94 -12.89
N LYS A 683 -21.98 40.97 -13.61
CA LYS A 683 -22.27 41.10 -15.05
C LYS A 683 -21.56 40.08 -15.90
N GLU A 684 -20.35 39.67 -15.54
CA GLU A 684 -19.67 38.54 -16.19
C GLU A 684 -20.43 37.23 -16.00
N TYR A 685 -20.98 37.00 -14.81
CA TYR A 685 -21.85 35.84 -14.55
C TYR A 685 -23.13 35.88 -15.40
N ASP A 686 -23.82 37.03 -15.47
CA ASP A 686 -25.01 37.20 -16.33
C ASP A 686 -24.68 36.94 -17.82
N ASN A 687 -23.50 37.39 -18.29
CA ASN A 687 -23.05 37.15 -19.66
C ASN A 687 -22.75 35.67 -19.93
N GLN A 688 -22.17 34.97 -18.95
CA GLN A 688 -21.91 33.53 -19.04
C GLN A 688 -23.21 32.74 -19.21
N ILE A 689 -24.28 33.10 -18.50
CA ILE A 689 -25.61 32.49 -18.65
C ILE A 689 -26.11 32.66 -20.10
N LYS A 690 -25.97 33.85 -20.69
CA LYS A 690 -26.36 34.10 -22.08
C LYS A 690 -25.54 33.29 -23.09
N GLN A 691 -24.24 33.09 -22.84
CA GLN A 691 -23.39 32.25 -23.69
C GLN A 691 -23.83 30.78 -23.64
N ILE A 692 -24.20 30.27 -22.46
CA ILE A 692 -24.76 28.92 -22.31
C ILE A 692 -26.05 28.79 -23.10
N GLU A 693 -26.95 29.78 -23.01
CA GLU A 693 -28.22 29.79 -23.77
C GLU A 693 -27.97 29.72 -25.29
N GLN A 694 -27.03 30.52 -25.81
CA GLN A 694 -26.65 30.50 -27.22
C GLN A 694 -26.01 29.16 -27.63
N SER A 695 -25.13 28.60 -26.80
CA SER A 695 -24.47 27.32 -27.04
C SER A 695 -25.46 26.14 -27.03
N GLN A 696 -26.51 26.22 -26.20
CA GLN A 696 -27.60 25.26 -26.19
C GLN A 696 -28.36 25.28 -27.52
N GLN A 697 -28.70 26.46 -28.05
CA GLN A 697 -29.37 26.58 -29.35
C GLN A 697 -28.55 25.97 -30.51
N VAL A 698 -27.22 26.10 -30.48
CA VAL A 698 -26.32 25.45 -31.47
C VAL A 698 -26.36 23.93 -31.33
N THR A 699 -26.38 23.42 -30.10
CA THR A 699 -26.49 21.98 -29.81
C THR A 699 -27.80 21.42 -30.35
N ASP A 700 -28.91 22.12 -30.07
CA ASP A 700 -30.25 21.75 -30.53
C ASP A 700 -30.34 21.76 -32.07
N TYR A 701 -29.62 22.65 -32.75
CA TYR A 701 -29.52 22.63 -34.21
C TYR A 701 -28.75 21.41 -34.74
N LEU A 702 -27.58 21.11 -34.16
CA LEU A 702 -26.74 19.97 -34.57
C LEU A 702 -27.44 18.62 -34.34
N SER A 703 -28.28 18.51 -33.32
CA SER A 703 -29.03 17.28 -33.03
C SER A 703 -30.27 17.07 -33.92
N ASN A 704 -30.78 18.12 -34.58
CA ASN A 704 -32.04 18.06 -35.34
C ASN A 704 -31.87 18.22 -36.86
N LYS A 705 -30.65 18.44 -37.37
CA LYS A 705 -30.41 18.57 -38.82
C LYS A 705 -30.55 17.23 -39.54
N PHE A 706 -30.95 17.23 -40.81
CA PHE A 706 -31.13 15.98 -41.57
C PHE A 706 -29.85 15.15 -41.73
N THR A 707 -28.71 15.80 -42.00
CA THR A 707 -27.39 15.15 -42.09
C THR A 707 -26.75 14.99 -40.71
N GLN A 708 -27.51 14.41 -39.76
CA GLN A 708 -27.03 14.09 -38.42
C GLN A 708 -26.32 12.72 -38.39
N GLU A 709 -25.71 12.41 -37.26
CA GLU A 709 -25.01 11.15 -37.01
C GLU A 709 -25.85 9.91 -37.38
N ASP A 710 -27.14 9.89 -36.99
CA ASP A 710 -28.04 8.74 -37.22
C ASP A 710 -28.14 8.33 -38.69
N LEU A 711 -28.11 9.29 -39.62
CA LEU A 711 -28.16 9.02 -41.07
C LEU A 711 -26.94 8.20 -41.50
N TYR A 712 -25.75 8.61 -41.06
CA TYR A 712 -24.50 7.96 -41.44
C TYR A 712 -24.30 6.63 -40.71
N THR A 713 -24.75 6.51 -39.46
CA THR A 713 -24.80 5.24 -38.73
C THR A 713 -25.69 4.22 -39.45
N TRP A 714 -26.85 4.64 -39.94
CA TRP A 714 -27.72 3.78 -40.76
C TRP A 714 -27.02 3.35 -42.07
N MET A 715 -26.38 4.29 -42.78
CA MET A 715 -25.64 3.99 -44.01
C MET A 715 -24.49 2.99 -43.76
N GLN A 716 -23.70 3.20 -42.71
CA GLN A 716 -22.60 2.32 -42.31
C GLN A 716 -23.12 0.90 -42.05
N GLY A 717 -24.22 0.75 -41.31
CA GLY A 717 -24.81 -0.55 -41.00
C GLY A 717 -25.26 -1.32 -42.26
N GLN A 718 -25.89 -0.64 -43.22
CA GLN A 718 -26.31 -1.27 -44.48
C GLN A 718 -25.10 -1.67 -45.34
N ILE A 719 -24.13 -0.76 -45.52
CA ILE A 719 -22.96 -1.00 -46.38
C ILE A 719 -22.07 -2.10 -45.79
N SER A 720 -21.81 -2.07 -44.48
CA SER A 720 -20.95 -3.05 -43.79
C SER A 720 -21.49 -4.49 -43.93
N LYS A 721 -22.81 -4.67 -43.81
CA LYS A 721 -23.44 -5.98 -44.00
C LYS A 721 -23.20 -6.53 -45.41
N THR A 722 -23.53 -5.74 -46.43
CA THR A 722 -23.34 -6.16 -47.84
C THR A 722 -21.86 -6.38 -48.17
N TYR A 723 -20.97 -5.57 -47.60
CA TYR A 723 -19.52 -5.67 -47.78
C TYR A 723 -18.97 -7.00 -47.25
N TYR A 724 -19.37 -7.42 -46.04
CA TYR A 724 -18.93 -8.68 -45.45
C TYR A 724 -19.44 -9.92 -46.21
N ASP A 725 -20.70 -9.90 -46.63
CA ASP A 725 -21.29 -11.00 -47.39
C ASP A 725 -20.58 -11.20 -48.75
N CYS A 726 -20.25 -10.10 -49.45
CA CYS A 726 -19.47 -10.15 -50.70
C CYS A 726 -18.04 -10.66 -50.46
N TYR A 727 -17.39 -10.21 -49.38
CA TYR A 727 -16.06 -10.70 -48.99
C TYR A 727 -16.04 -12.22 -48.76
N LYS A 728 -17.00 -12.74 -47.99
CA LYS A 728 -17.09 -14.17 -47.70
C LYS A 728 -17.21 -14.98 -48.99
N PHE A 729 -18.08 -14.52 -49.91
CA PHE A 729 -18.26 -15.17 -51.21
C PHE A 729 -16.96 -15.17 -52.03
N ALA A 730 -16.24 -14.05 -52.12
CA ALA A 730 -14.96 -13.99 -52.83
C ALA A 730 -13.89 -14.91 -52.21
N PHE A 731 -13.79 -14.91 -50.87
CA PHE A 731 -12.84 -15.74 -50.15
C PHE A 731 -13.10 -17.24 -50.37
N ASP A 732 -14.37 -17.64 -50.34
CA ASP A 732 -14.76 -19.04 -50.55
C ASP A 732 -14.39 -19.51 -51.97
N VAL A 733 -14.61 -18.68 -52.99
CA VAL A 733 -14.21 -18.98 -54.38
C VAL A 733 -12.69 -19.02 -54.54
N ALA A 734 -11.96 -18.08 -53.92
CA ALA A 734 -10.51 -18.02 -53.93
C ALA A 734 -9.86 -19.26 -53.30
N LYS A 735 -10.39 -19.70 -52.14
CA LYS A 735 -9.91 -20.92 -51.48
C LYS A 735 -10.19 -22.17 -52.30
N ARG A 736 -11.33 -22.24 -52.98
CA ARG A 736 -11.66 -23.36 -53.85
C ARG A 736 -10.72 -23.43 -55.06
N ALA A 737 -10.34 -22.28 -55.60
CA ALA A 737 -9.32 -22.19 -56.65
C ALA A 737 -7.96 -22.69 -56.16
N GLU A 738 -7.48 -22.23 -54.99
CA GLU A 738 -6.20 -22.68 -54.39
C GLU A 738 -6.18 -24.21 -54.18
N GLN A 739 -7.22 -24.78 -53.57
CA GLN A 739 -7.30 -26.23 -53.34
C GLN A 739 -7.33 -27.04 -54.64
N THR A 740 -8.05 -26.55 -55.65
CA THR A 740 -8.11 -27.22 -56.96
C THR A 740 -6.75 -27.18 -57.66
N MET A 741 -6.04 -26.05 -57.62
CA MET A 741 -4.68 -25.92 -58.17
C MET A 741 -3.66 -26.80 -57.45
N LYS A 742 -3.75 -26.91 -56.13
CA LYS A 742 -2.93 -27.85 -55.34
C LYS A 742 -3.18 -29.30 -55.72
N TYR A 743 -4.45 -29.66 -55.92
CA TYR A 743 -4.83 -30.99 -56.42
C TYR A 743 -4.29 -31.29 -57.83
N GLU A 744 -4.21 -30.30 -58.72
CA GLU A 744 -3.65 -30.48 -60.07
C GLU A 744 -2.13 -30.70 -60.03
N LEU A 745 -1.40 -29.86 -59.29
CA LEU A 745 0.06 -29.90 -59.25
C LEU A 745 0.60 -30.99 -58.32
N MET A 746 0.01 -31.19 -57.13
CA MET A 746 0.47 -32.11 -56.07
C MET A 746 2.00 -32.12 -55.92
N ARG A 747 2.59 -30.93 -55.83
CA ARG A 747 4.02 -30.73 -55.59
C ARG A 747 4.16 -30.22 -54.19
N LYS A 748 5.01 -30.86 -53.39
CA LYS A 748 5.32 -30.39 -52.03
C LYS A 748 5.68 -28.90 -52.03
N GLU A 749 6.53 -28.48 -52.98
CA GLU A 749 6.92 -27.09 -53.20
C GLU A 749 5.73 -26.12 -53.38
N PHE A 750 4.66 -26.54 -54.05
CA PHE A 750 3.47 -25.72 -54.28
C PHE A 750 2.41 -25.90 -53.19
N ASP A 751 2.29 -27.10 -52.62
CA ASP A 751 1.37 -27.42 -51.54
C ASP A 751 1.76 -26.70 -50.24
N ASP A 752 3.06 -26.53 -50.01
CA ASP A 752 3.64 -25.76 -48.90
C ASP A 752 3.38 -24.25 -49.06
N LEU A 753 3.14 -23.76 -50.28
CA LEU A 753 2.74 -22.37 -50.51
C LEU A 753 1.28 -22.18 -50.12
N SER A 754 1.03 -21.38 -49.10
CA SER A 754 -0.31 -20.87 -48.80
C SER A 754 -0.36 -19.40 -49.14
N PHE A 755 -0.91 -19.09 -50.32
CA PHE A 755 -1.11 -17.71 -50.77
C PHE A 755 -2.37 -17.14 -50.17
N ILE A 756 -3.48 -17.89 -50.18
CA ILE A 756 -4.75 -17.39 -49.66
C ILE A 756 -4.76 -17.57 -48.13
N LYS A 757 -4.68 -16.47 -47.36
CA LYS A 757 -4.59 -16.51 -45.89
C LYS A 757 -5.94 -16.31 -45.21
N PHE A 758 -6.16 -16.98 -44.08
CA PHE A 758 -7.33 -16.76 -43.23
C PHE A 758 -7.10 -15.53 -42.34
N ALA A 759 -7.13 -14.31 -42.92
CA ALA A 759 -7.03 -13.04 -42.16
C ALA A 759 -7.22 -11.78 -43.02
N TYR A 760 -7.74 -11.87 -44.26
CA TYR A 760 -7.91 -10.65 -45.06
C TYR A 760 -8.95 -9.71 -44.47
N TRP A 761 -9.99 -10.28 -43.85
CA TRP A 761 -10.97 -9.52 -43.11
C TRP A 761 -10.44 -9.18 -41.73
N ASP A 762 -10.10 -7.92 -41.55
CA ASP A 762 -9.78 -7.35 -40.26
C ASP A 762 -11.04 -6.78 -39.61
N SER A 763 -11.60 -7.50 -38.63
CA SER A 763 -12.76 -7.04 -37.89
C SER A 763 -12.53 -5.73 -37.14
N ALA A 764 -11.29 -5.43 -36.73
CA ALA A 764 -10.96 -4.19 -36.02
C ALA A 764 -11.09 -2.96 -36.93
N HIS A 765 -10.84 -3.12 -38.23
CA HIS A 765 -10.93 -2.05 -39.23
C HIS A 765 -12.12 -2.25 -40.19
N GLN A 766 -13.18 -2.95 -39.74
CA GLN A 766 -14.39 -3.23 -40.51
C GLN A 766 -14.13 -3.89 -41.88
N GLY A 767 -13.03 -4.62 -42.01
CA GLY A 767 -12.64 -5.34 -43.22
C GLY A 767 -12.08 -4.47 -44.33
N LEU A 768 -11.78 -3.18 -44.09
CA LEU A 768 -11.18 -2.30 -45.11
C LEU A 768 -9.87 -2.89 -45.67
N LEU A 769 -9.63 -2.67 -46.97
CA LEU A 769 -8.49 -3.21 -47.74
C LEU A 769 -8.45 -4.74 -47.93
N SER A 770 -9.45 -5.48 -47.45
CA SER A 770 -9.51 -6.94 -47.62
C SER A 770 -9.59 -7.37 -49.09
N GLY A 771 -10.25 -6.57 -49.95
CA GLY A 771 -10.35 -6.82 -51.39
C GLY A 771 -9.03 -6.61 -52.14
N GLU A 772 -8.25 -5.60 -51.77
CA GLU A 772 -6.91 -5.32 -52.29
C GLU A 772 -5.92 -6.42 -51.96
N ALA A 773 -5.89 -6.85 -50.69
CA ALA A 773 -5.01 -7.92 -50.24
C ALA A 773 -5.34 -9.27 -50.90
N LEU A 774 -6.62 -9.65 -50.91
CA LEU A 774 -7.07 -10.89 -51.55
C LEU A 774 -6.77 -10.89 -53.06
N SER A 775 -6.99 -9.75 -53.73
CA SER A 775 -6.70 -9.58 -55.16
C SER A 775 -5.21 -9.75 -55.50
N LEU A 776 -4.30 -9.27 -54.64
CA LEU A 776 -2.87 -9.43 -54.82
C LEU A 776 -2.43 -10.88 -54.64
N ASP A 777 -2.91 -11.55 -53.60
CA ASP A 777 -2.52 -12.94 -53.32
C ASP A 777 -3.14 -13.91 -54.33
N LEU A 778 -4.30 -13.61 -54.91
CA LEU A 778 -4.82 -14.30 -56.10
C LEU A 778 -3.87 -14.17 -57.29
N LYS A 779 -3.27 -12.99 -57.53
CA LYS A 779 -2.28 -12.81 -58.62
C LYS A 779 -0.98 -13.56 -58.35
N ARG A 780 -0.55 -13.65 -57.09
CA ARG A 780 0.62 -14.46 -56.70
C ARG A 780 0.36 -15.94 -56.89
N LEU A 781 -0.83 -16.43 -56.51
CA LEU A 781 -1.26 -17.80 -56.74
C LEU A 781 -1.25 -18.14 -58.23
N GLU A 782 -1.75 -17.23 -59.07
CA GLU A 782 -1.74 -17.36 -60.53
C GLU A 782 -0.31 -17.54 -61.08
N MET A 783 0.63 -16.69 -60.68
CA MET A 783 2.02 -16.78 -61.13
C MET A 783 2.72 -18.04 -60.61
N ALA A 784 2.53 -18.36 -59.33
CA ALA A 784 3.14 -19.55 -58.73
C ALA A 784 2.63 -20.86 -59.36
N TYR A 785 1.35 -20.90 -59.76
CA TYR A 785 0.79 -22.02 -60.51
C TYR A 785 1.50 -22.19 -61.85
N HIS A 786 1.73 -21.10 -62.58
CA HIS A 786 2.46 -21.15 -63.85
C HIS A 786 3.92 -21.59 -63.68
N ASP A 787 4.61 -21.16 -62.64
CA ASP A 787 6.01 -21.53 -62.39
C ASP A 787 6.19 -23.02 -62.07
N HIS A 788 5.27 -23.60 -61.29
CA HIS A 788 5.37 -25.00 -60.84
C HIS A 788 4.67 -26.00 -61.78
N ASN A 789 3.91 -25.52 -62.76
CA ASN A 789 3.30 -26.36 -63.79
C ASN A 789 4.35 -26.81 -64.82
N THR A 790 5.17 -27.78 -64.43
CA THR A 790 6.21 -28.39 -65.26
C THR A 790 5.79 -29.77 -65.76
N ARG A 791 6.31 -30.15 -66.91
CA ARG A 791 5.94 -31.41 -67.59
C ARG A 791 6.45 -32.64 -66.84
N GLU A 792 5.58 -33.62 -66.65
CA GLU A 792 5.89 -34.91 -66.01
C GLU A 792 6.18 -36.00 -67.05
N TYR A 793 6.74 -37.14 -66.64
CA TYR A 793 6.98 -38.27 -67.56
C TYR A 793 5.68 -38.96 -67.92
N GLU A 794 5.32 -38.90 -69.19
CA GLU A 794 4.14 -39.56 -69.74
C GLU A 794 4.49 -40.99 -70.14
N LEU A 795 3.90 -41.98 -69.46
CA LEU A 795 4.21 -43.40 -69.61
C LEU A 795 2.94 -44.20 -69.93
N THR A 796 3.14 -45.34 -70.59
CA THR A 796 2.05 -46.28 -70.90
C THR A 796 2.43 -47.68 -70.43
N ARG A 797 1.55 -48.32 -69.67
CA ARG A 797 1.70 -49.72 -69.28
C ARG A 797 0.51 -50.56 -69.76
N HIS A 798 0.81 -51.77 -70.23
CA HIS A 798 -0.18 -52.78 -70.58
C HIS A 798 -0.16 -53.90 -69.54
N ILE A 799 -1.31 -54.17 -68.92
CA ILE A 799 -1.43 -55.10 -67.80
C ILE A 799 -2.33 -56.26 -68.19
N SER A 800 -1.74 -57.45 -68.27
CA SER A 800 -2.41 -58.72 -68.58
C SER A 800 -2.97 -59.35 -67.30
N ILE A 801 -4.28 -59.59 -67.28
CA ILE A 801 -4.93 -60.20 -66.12
C ILE A 801 -4.51 -61.67 -65.98
N ARG A 802 -4.35 -62.39 -67.10
CA ARG A 802 -3.88 -63.78 -67.11
C ARG A 802 -2.56 -63.97 -66.37
N ARG A 803 -1.67 -62.98 -66.41
CA ARG A 803 -0.35 -63.05 -65.78
C ARG A 803 -0.34 -62.59 -64.32
N ILE A 804 -1.13 -61.58 -63.98
CA ILE A 804 -1.11 -60.99 -62.64
C ILE A 804 -1.96 -61.77 -61.64
N ASP A 805 -3.15 -62.20 -62.07
CA ASP A 805 -4.07 -63.03 -61.28
C ASP A 805 -4.84 -63.95 -62.23
N PRO A 806 -4.24 -65.11 -62.59
CA PRO A 806 -4.89 -66.07 -63.48
C PRO A 806 -6.20 -66.62 -62.91
N LEU A 807 -6.34 -66.64 -61.58
CA LEU A 807 -7.55 -67.12 -60.91
C LEU A 807 -8.67 -66.10 -61.03
N ALA A 808 -8.38 -64.79 -61.00
CA ALA A 808 -9.36 -63.75 -61.32
C ALA A 808 -9.86 -63.85 -62.76
N LEU A 809 -9.00 -64.19 -63.74
CA LEU A 809 -9.44 -64.43 -65.12
C LEU A 809 -10.36 -65.66 -65.22
N LEU A 810 -10.03 -66.77 -64.56
CA LEU A 810 -10.90 -67.96 -64.54
C LEU A 810 -12.21 -67.70 -63.80
N LYS A 811 -12.19 -66.91 -62.72
CA LYS A 811 -13.41 -66.42 -62.06
C LYS A 811 -14.24 -65.58 -63.01
N LEU A 812 -13.63 -64.62 -63.72
CA LEU A 812 -14.34 -63.79 -64.70
C LEU A 812 -15.00 -64.64 -65.79
N LYS A 813 -14.31 -65.66 -66.32
CA LYS A 813 -14.90 -66.61 -67.27
C LYS A 813 -16.08 -67.37 -66.69
N ALA A 814 -15.96 -67.84 -65.45
CA ALA A 814 -16.97 -68.66 -64.79
C ALA A 814 -18.19 -67.86 -64.34
N THR A 815 -18.00 -66.70 -63.71
CA THR A 815 -19.03 -65.90 -63.02
C THR A 815 -19.37 -64.57 -63.70
N GLY A 816 -18.60 -64.13 -64.70
CA GLY A 816 -18.80 -62.87 -65.42
C GLY A 816 -18.34 -61.61 -64.71
N ALA A 817 -17.87 -61.69 -63.47
CA ALA A 817 -17.27 -60.56 -62.77
C ALA A 817 -16.01 -60.98 -62.01
N CYS A 818 -15.03 -60.08 -61.96
CA CYS A 818 -13.83 -60.25 -61.13
C CYS A 818 -13.35 -58.91 -60.59
N GLU A 819 -12.63 -58.99 -59.47
CA GLU A 819 -11.91 -57.88 -58.89
C GLU A 819 -10.41 -58.17 -58.99
N ILE A 820 -9.66 -57.16 -59.42
CA ILE A 820 -8.21 -57.24 -59.57
C ILE A 820 -7.56 -56.09 -58.81
N SER A 821 -6.38 -56.36 -58.27
CA SER A 821 -5.53 -55.35 -57.66
C SER A 821 -4.29 -55.17 -58.52
N ILE A 822 -3.99 -53.93 -58.88
CA ILE A 822 -2.77 -53.54 -59.59
C ILE A 822 -1.80 -53.01 -58.54
N PRO A 823 -0.78 -53.81 -58.15
CA PRO A 823 0.17 -53.44 -57.12
C PRO A 823 1.26 -52.53 -57.67
N GLU A 824 1.98 -51.89 -56.76
CA GLU A 824 3.07 -50.98 -57.10
C GLU A 824 4.24 -51.66 -57.80
N TRP A 825 4.65 -52.84 -57.31
CA TRP A 825 5.81 -53.59 -57.80
C TRP A 825 5.74 -53.87 -59.30
N LEU A 826 4.52 -53.94 -59.85
CA LEU A 826 4.30 -54.15 -61.27
C LEU A 826 4.94 -53.00 -62.07
N TYR A 827 4.65 -51.75 -61.72
CA TYR A 827 5.24 -50.57 -62.36
C TYR A 827 6.76 -50.48 -62.15
N ASP A 828 7.25 -50.95 -60.99
CA ASP A 828 8.68 -50.98 -60.68
C ASP A 828 9.47 -51.97 -61.52
N MET A 829 8.85 -53.07 -61.97
CA MET A 829 9.50 -54.01 -62.87
C MET A 829 9.88 -53.40 -64.23
N ASP A 830 9.10 -52.44 -64.73
CA ASP A 830 9.38 -51.81 -66.03
C ASP A 830 10.27 -50.58 -65.86
N SER A 831 10.01 -49.79 -64.81
CA SER A 831 10.71 -48.52 -64.56
C SER A 831 10.88 -48.31 -63.05
N PRO A 832 11.92 -48.93 -62.46
CA PRO A 832 12.20 -48.79 -61.04
C PRO A 832 12.74 -47.39 -60.73
N GLY A 833 12.37 -46.85 -59.57
CA GLY A 833 12.77 -45.49 -59.16
C GLY A 833 11.85 -44.38 -59.66
N LEU A 834 10.62 -44.68 -60.07
CA LEU A 834 9.60 -43.68 -60.34
C LEU A 834 8.57 -43.65 -59.22
N PHE A 835 8.09 -42.45 -58.89
CA PHE A 835 7.04 -42.24 -57.88
C PHE A 835 5.99 -41.25 -58.42
N MET A 836 4.96 -40.93 -57.63
CA MET A 836 3.87 -40.03 -58.03
C MET A 836 3.13 -40.48 -59.30
N ARG A 837 2.82 -41.77 -59.39
CA ARG A 837 2.19 -42.35 -60.58
C ARG A 837 0.69 -42.02 -60.60
N ARG A 838 0.29 -41.10 -61.47
CA ARG A 838 -1.10 -40.62 -61.62
C ARG A 838 -1.68 -40.98 -62.97
N ILE A 839 -2.85 -41.57 -62.98
CA ILE A 839 -3.58 -41.93 -64.19
C ILE A 839 -3.92 -40.63 -64.94
N LYS A 840 -3.61 -40.62 -66.24
CA LYS A 840 -4.08 -39.60 -67.18
C LYS A 840 -5.27 -40.10 -67.98
N SER A 841 -5.25 -41.39 -68.36
CA SER A 841 -6.38 -42.07 -69.01
C SER A 841 -6.23 -43.58 -68.92
N VAL A 842 -7.35 -44.31 -68.90
CA VAL A 842 -7.38 -45.78 -68.96
C VAL A 842 -8.19 -46.24 -70.16
N ALA A 843 -7.70 -47.29 -70.84
CA ALA A 843 -8.42 -47.99 -71.89
C ALA A 843 -8.33 -49.52 -71.70
N LEU A 844 -9.28 -50.27 -72.25
CA LEU A 844 -9.43 -51.72 -72.03
C LEU A 844 -9.47 -52.48 -73.35
N SER A 845 -8.73 -53.60 -73.41
CA SER A 845 -8.78 -54.58 -74.49
C SER A 845 -9.13 -55.97 -73.99
N VAL A 846 -10.00 -56.70 -74.70
CA VAL A 846 -10.40 -58.07 -74.36
C VAL A 846 -10.17 -58.99 -75.57
N PRO A 847 -8.99 -59.66 -75.67
CA PRO A 847 -8.72 -60.60 -76.75
C PRO A 847 -9.55 -61.90 -76.64
N CYS A 848 -10.59 -62.00 -77.46
CA CYS A 848 -11.51 -63.13 -77.54
C CYS A 848 -11.90 -63.44 -79.01
N ILE A 849 -12.53 -64.60 -79.22
CA ILE A 849 -13.12 -64.95 -80.53
C ILE A 849 -14.54 -64.36 -80.56
N ALA A 850 -14.64 -63.12 -81.03
CA ALA A 850 -15.92 -62.47 -81.30
C ALA A 850 -16.30 -62.61 -82.79
N GLY A 851 -17.60 -62.78 -83.06
CA GLY A 851 -18.12 -62.79 -84.44
C GLY A 851 -17.97 -61.42 -85.11
N ALA A 852 -18.08 -61.39 -86.44
CA ALA A 852 -18.11 -60.12 -87.18
C ALA A 852 -19.28 -59.24 -86.70
N TYR A 853 -19.00 -57.96 -86.41
CA TYR A 853 -19.97 -56.98 -85.90
C TYR A 853 -20.53 -57.25 -84.49
N THR A 854 -19.96 -58.19 -83.74
CA THR A 854 -20.32 -58.41 -82.33
C THR A 854 -19.57 -57.42 -81.43
N SER A 855 -20.29 -56.62 -80.64
CA SER A 855 -19.68 -55.74 -79.63
C SER A 855 -19.27 -56.51 -78.38
N VAL A 856 -18.16 -56.07 -77.79
CA VAL A 856 -17.61 -56.64 -76.56
C VAL A 856 -17.81 -55.60 -75.45
N HIS A 857 -18.91 -55.76 -74.71
CA HIS A 857 -19.26 -54.89 -73.61
C HIS A 857 -18.61 -55.35 -72.32
N CYS A 858 -17.82 -54.47 -71.73
CA CYS A 858 -17.16 -54.72 -70.46
C CYS A 858 -17.19 -53.43 -69.65
N LYS A 859 -17.70 -53.51 -68.41
CA LYS A 859 -17.68 -52.39 -67.48
C LYS A 859 -16.41 -52.45 -66.65
N LEU A 860 -15.72 -51.31 -66.55
CA LEU A 860 -14.52 -51.12 -65.75
C LEU A 860 -14.78 -50.05 -64.71
N SER A 861 -14.66 -50.41 -63.43
CA SER A 861 -14.89 -49.49 -62.31
C SER A 861 -13.67 -49.39 -61.41
N LEU A 862 -13.26 -48.17 -61.07
CA LEU A 862 -12.18 -47.92 -60.11
C LEU A 862 -12.78 -47.94 -58.70
N LEU A 863 -12.41 -48.93 -57.88
CA LEU A 863 -12.91 -49.07 -56.52
C LEU A 863 -12.07 -48.25 -55.53
N ARG A 864 -10.75 -48.30 -55.70
CA ARG A 864 -9.76 -47.62 -54.86
C ARG A 864 -8.56 -47.27 -55.70
N SER A 865 -7.96 -46.11 -55.43
CA SER A 865 -6.65 -45.76 -55.98
C SER A 865 -5.73 -45.19 -54.91
N SER A 866 -4.43 -45.29 -55.15
CA SER A 866 -3.39 -44.83 -54.24
C SER A 866 -2.22 -44.24 -55.03
N ILE A 867 -1.72 -43.09 -54.60
CA ILE A 867 -0.54 -42.43 -55.18
C ILE A 867 0.58 -42.46 -54.15
N ARG A 868 1.78 -42.93 -54.52
CA ARG A 868 2.99 -42.67 -53.72
C ARG A 868 3.41 -41.22 -53.92
N ILE A 869 3.10 -40.36 -52.95
CA ILE A 869 3.37 -38.91 -52.98
C ILE A 869 4.78 -38.54 -52.53
N SER A 870 5.45 -39.41 -51.76
CA SER A 870 6.81 -39.18 -51.28
C SER A 870 7.81 -40.15 -51.89
N SER A 871 9.00 -39.64 -52.21
CA SER A 871 10.14 -40.46 -52.62
C SER A 871 11.05 -40.87 -51.44
N GLU A 872 10.76 -40.42 -50.22
CA GLU A 872 11.60 -40.61 -49.03
C GLU A 872 11.17 -41.86 -48.22
N SER A 873 12.10 -42.79 -47.90
CA SER A 873 12.00 -43.70 -46.74
C SER A 873 13.19 -44.64 -46.51
N ASP A 874 13.29 -45.14 -45.26
CA ASP A 874 14.19 -46.22 -44.78
C ASP A 874 13.76 -47.64 -45.24
N SER A 875 12.50 -47.84 -45.65
CA SER A 875 11.95 -49.13 -46.12
C SER A 875 11.04 -48.95 -47.33
N TYR A 876 11.22 -49.76 -48.38
CA TYR A 876 10.47 -49.65 -49.64
C TYR A 876 8.99 -50.06 -49.57
N PRO A 877 8.62 -51.26 -49.04
CA PRO A 877 7.23 -51.72 -49.02
C PRO A 877 6.30 -50.75 -48.33
N ARG A 878 5.04 -50.71 -48.79
CA ARG A 878 3.96 -50.00 -48.13
C ARG A 878 3.63 -50.67 -46.79
N ASP A 879 3.48 -49.87 -45.73
CA ASP A 879 2.90 -50.37 -44.49
C ASP A 879 1.37 -50.48 -44.68
N ILE A 880 0.84 -51.70 -44.55
CA ILE A 880 -0.59 -51.99 -44.72
C ILE A 880 -1.31 -51.98 -43.36
N ALA A 881 -0.56 -52.14 -42.26
CA ALA A 881 -1.11 -52.20 -40.91
C ALA A 881 -1.32 -50.80 -40.30
N ASN A 882 -0.47 -49.84 -40.68
CA ASN A 882 -0.54 -48.45 -40.22
C ASN A 882 -0.78 -47.48 -41.40
N ASP A 883 -1.16 -46.25 -41.07
CA ASP A 883 -1.33 -45.19 -42.07
C ASP A 883 0.04 -44.73 -42.59
N ASP A 884 0.28 -44.93 -43.89
CA ASP A 884 1.56 -44.67 -44.54
C ASP A 884 1.51 -43.33 -45.29
N ASN A 885 2.03 -42.29 -44.66
CA ASN A 885 2.05 -40.91 -45.19
C ASN A 885 2.77 -40.75 -46.54
N ARG A 886 3.52 -41.76 -46.98
CA ARG A 886 4.11 -41.76 -48.34
C ARG A 886 3.08 -42.02 -49.41
N PHE A 887 1.91 -42.56 -49.03
CA PHE A 887 0.81 -42.85 -49.93
C PHE A 887 -0.39 -41.99 -49.60
N ARG A 888 -1.06 -41.52 -50.66
CA ARG A 888 -2.36 -40.87 -50.57
C ARG A 888 -3.40 -41.78 -51.20
N ASP A 889 -4.32 -42.26 -50.36
CA ASP A 889 -5.42 -43.12 -50.78
C ASP A 889 -6.67 -42.33 -51.14
N PHE A 890 -7.33 -42.74 -52.21
CA PHE A 890 -8.62 -42.23 -52.65
C PHE A 890 -9.64 -43.38 -52.59
N ASN A 891 -10.49 -43.32 -51.56
CA ASN A 891 -11.62 -44.22 -51.36
C ASN A 891 -12.90 -43.39 -51.49
N GLY A 892 -13.81 -43.70 -52.41
CA GLY A 892 -15.17 -43.13 -52.35
C GLY A 892 -15.75 -42.46 -53.59
N ALA A 893 -15.08 -42.45 -54.74
CA ALA A 893 -15.74 -42.12 -56.00
C ALA A 893 -15.59 -43.30 -56.96
N ILE A 894 -16.63 -44.15 -57.07
CA ILE A 894 -16.68 -45.18 -58.10
C ILE A 894 -16.88 -44.45 -59.44
N GLN A 895 -15.77 -44.03 -60.04
CA GLN A 895 -15.74 -43.68 -61.45
C GLN A 895 -15.80 -44.99 -62.24
N SER A 896 -16.51 -44.99 -63.37
CA SER A 896 -16.62 -46.17 -64.22
C SER A 896 -16.68 -45.79 -65.69
N ILE A 897 -16.16 -46.67 -66.54
CA ILE A 897 -16.28 -46.61 -67.99
C ILE A 897 -16.86 -47.93 -68.50
N VAL A 898 -17.40 -47.93 -69.71
CA VAL A 898 -17.93 -49.13 -70.38
C VAL A 898 -17.34 -49.20 -71.79
N THR A 899 -16.84 -50.37 -72.18
CA THR A 899 -16.33 -50.61 -73.54
C THR A 899 -17.46 -50.99 -74.49
N SER A 900 -17.28 -50.64 -75.76
CA SER A 900 -18.14 -51.11 -76.85
C SER A 900 -17.36 -51.94 -77.87
N THR A 901 -16.10 -51.60 -78.13
CA THR A 901 -15.23 -52.34 -79.07
C THR A 901 -14.28 -53.31 -78.37
N ALA A 902 -13.93 -53.01 -77.11
CA ALA A 902 -12.90 -53.70 -76.33
C ALA A 902 -11.58 -53.92 -77.08
N GLN A 903 -11.23 -52.97 -77.95
CA GLN A 903 -9.91 -52.85 -78.59
C GLN A 903 -9.37 -51.46 -78.25
N ASN A 904 -8.59 -51.36 -77.17
CA ASN A 904 -8.01 -50.13 -76.66
C ASN A 904 -9.07 -49.01 -76.44
N ASP A 905 -10.21 -49.38 -75.85
CA ASP A 905 -11.39 -48.52 -75.69
C ASP A 905 -11.36 -47.78 -74.34
N SER A 906 -11.46 -46.44 -74.35
CA SER A 906 -11.42 -45.59 -73.14
C SER A 906 -12.79 -45.20 -72.59
N GLY A 907 -13.89 -45.64 -73.21
CA GLY A 907 -15.26 -45.31 -72.79
C GLY A 907 -15.68 -43.85 -73.05
N LEU A 908 -14.94 -43.12 -73.88
CA LEU A 908 -15.29 -41.79 -74.39
C LEU A 908 -15.41 -41.86 -75.92
N PHE A 909 -16.28 -41.03 -76.52
CA PHE A 909 -16.37 -40.93 -77.98
C PHE A 909 -15.09 -40.39 -78.61
N GLU A 910 -14.52 -39.34 -78.00
CA GLU A 910 -13.23 -38.76 -78.37
C GLU A 910 -12.45 -38.42 -77.09
N LEU A 911 -11.17 -38.77 -77.06
CA LEU A 911 -10.27 -38.48 -75.93
C LEU A 911 -9.60 -37.11 -76.15
N ASN A 912 -10.16 -36.03 -75.60
CA ASN A 912 -9.56 -34.68 -75.65
C ASN A 912 -8.85 -34.30 -74.34
N LEU A 913 -7.56 -34.03 -74.41
CA LEU A 913 -6.72 -33.69 -73.25
C LEU A 913 -6.83 -32.22 -72.78
N HIS A 914 -7.55 -31.35 -73.50
CA HIS A 914 -7.68 -29.90 -73.22
C HIS A 914 -9.08 -29.47 -72.71
N ASP A 915 -9.95 -30.39 -72.28
CA ASP A 915 -11.27 -30.04 -71.69
C ASP A 915 -11.07 -29.29 -70.35
N GLU A 916 -11.92 -28.31 -70.03
CA GLU A 916 -11.93 -27.60 -68.73
C GLU A 916 -12.31 -28.50 -67.55
N ARG A 917 -12.85 -29.69 -67.85
CA ARG A 917 -13.17 -30.77 -66.89
C ARG A 917 -12.09 -31.85 -66.90
N TYR A 918 -12.05 -32.64 -65.84
CA TYR A 918 -11.19 -33.82 -65.74
C TYR A 918 -11.73 -35.01 -66.56
N LEU A 919 -10.83 -35.78 -67.19
CA LEU A 919 -11.15 -37.04 -67.85
C LEU A 919 -11.51 -38.15 -66.84
N PRO A 920 -12.18 -39.24 -67.26
CA PRO A 920 -12.41 -40.40 -66.41
C PRO A 920 -11.10 -40.95 -65.84
N PHE A 921 -11.05 -41.08 -64.51
CA PHE A 921 -9.89 -41.52 -63.74
C PHE A 921 -8.68 -40.58 -63.76
N GLU A 922 -8.78 -39.39 -64.34
CA GLU A 922 -7.67 -38.42 -64.34
C GLU A 922 -7.34 -37.97 -62.91
N GLY A 923 -6.06 -38.03 -62.57
CA GLY A 923 -5.57 -37.68 -61.24
C GLY A 923 -5.68 -38.82 -60.21
N ALA A 924 -6.33 -39.94 -60.55
CA ALA A 924 -6.34 -41.13 -59.68
C ALA A 924 -4.97 -41.82 -59.63
N GLY A 925 -4.72 -42.58 -58.57
CA GLY A 925 -3.45 -43.30 -58.42
C GLY A 925 -3.31 -44.54 -59.30
N ALA A 926 -2.10 -44.78 -59.81
CA ALA A 926 -1.81 -45.96 -60.64
C ALA A 926 -1.89 -47.28 -59.84
N ILE A 927 -1.59 -47.25 -58.54
CA ILE A 927 -1.84 -48.37 -57.62
C ILE A 927 -3.33 -48.38 -57.35
N SER A 928 -4.02 -49.43 -57.77
CA SER A 928 -5.46 -49.35 -57.89
C SER A 928 -6.14 -50.71 -57.84
N SER A 929 -7.37 -50.73 -57.35
CA SER A 929 -8.24 -51.91 -57.35
C SER A 929 -9.40 -51.66 -58.30
N TRP A 930 -9.59 -52.60 -59.23
CA TRP A 930 -10.57 -52.50 -60.30
C TRP A 930 -11.56 -53.63 -60.24
N ARG A 931 -12.80 -53.32 -60.62
CA ARG A 931 -13.85 -54.31 -60.86
C ARG A 931 -14.17 -54.36 -62.34
N ILE A 932 -14.15 -55.56 -62.89
CA ILE A 932 -14.39 -55.85 -64.29
C ILE A 932 -15.63 -56.73 -64.36
N GLU A 933 -16.61 -56.31 -65.14
CA GLU A 933 -17.90 -56.99 -65.28
C GLU A 933 -18.25 -57.18 -66.75
N LEU A 934 -18.56 -58.43 -67.10
CA LEU A 934 -19.13 -58.86 -68.37
C LEU A 934 -20.62 -59.17 -68.18
N PRO A 935 -21.47 -58.86 -69.17
CA PRO A 935 -22.88 -59.22 -69.11
C PRO A 935 -23.05 -60.75 -69.25
N THR A 936 -23.52 -61.41 -68.18
CA THR A 936 -23.75 -62.87 -68.16
C THR A 936 -25.16 -63.27 -68.54
N ASP A 937 -26.13 -62.37 -68.38
CA ASP A 937 -27.54 -62.68 -68.61
C ASP A 937 -27.82 -62.99 -70.10
N ILE A 938 -27.06 -62.36 -71.00
CA ILE A 938 -27.10 -62.58 -72.46
C ILE A 938 -25.66 -62.50 -72.99
N PRO A 939 -24.90 -63.61 -73.06
CA PRO A 939 -23.53 -63.58 -73.55
C PRO A 939 -23.51 -63.35 -75.07
N SER A 940 -22.81 -62.28 -75.51
CA SER A 940 -22.73 -61.91 -76.94
C SER A 940 -21.65 -62.67 -77.72
N PHE A 941 -20.72 -63.31 -77.02
CA PHE A 941 -19.64 -64.12 -77.59
C PHE A 941 -19.25 -65.23 -76.58
N ASP A 942 -18.48 -66.22 -77.04
CA ASP A 942 -18.02 -67.31 -76.19
C ASP A 942 -16.98 -66.81 -75.16
N THR A 943 -17.34 -66.81 -73.89
CA THR A 943 -16.47 -66.36 -72.80
C THR A 943 -15.30 -67.30 -72.52
N ASP A 944 -15.38 -68.59 -72.90
CA ASP A 944 -14.23 -69.49 -72.78
C ASP A 944 -13.12 -69.12 -73.78
N SER A 945 -13.48 -68.51 -74.91
CA SER A 945 -12.54 -68.00 -75.92
C SER A 945 -11.69 -66.82 -75.47
N ILE A 946 -12.02 -66.19 -74.31
CA ILE A 946 -11.21 -65.09 -73.76
C ILE A 946 -9.83 -65.63 -73.45
N SER A 947 -8.84 -65.14 -74.18
CA SER A 947 -7.45 -65.55 -73.96
C SER A 947 -6.81 -64.76 -72.81
N ASP A 948 -7.18 -63.49 -72.67
CA ASP A 948 -6.68 -62.57 -71.65
C ASP A 948 -7.58 -61.31 -71.56
N ILE A 949 -7.28 -60.43 -70.62
CA ILE A 949 -7.79 -59.06 -70.56
C ILE A 949 -6.62 -58.12 -70.32
N ILE A 950 -6.57 -57.02 -71.09
CA ILE A 950 -5.45 -56.10 -71.10
C ILE A 950 -5.94 -54.70 -70.74
N LEU A 951 -5.43 -54.15 -69.63
CA LEU A 951 -5.61 -52.76 -69.27
C LEU A 951 -4.47 -51.92 -69.85
N HIS A 952 -4.82 -50.88 -70.61
CA HIS A 952 -3.91 -49.85 -71.12
C HIS A 952 -3.99 -48.63 -70.21
N ILE A 953 -3.01 -48.46 -69.33
CA ILE A 953 -2.96 -47.34 -68.40
C ILE A 953 -1.93 -46.33 -68.90
N ARG A 954 -2.40 -45.14 -69.27
CA ARG A 954 -1.54 -43.97 -69.49
C ARG A 954 -1.46 -43.20 -68.19
N TYR A 955 -0.26 -42.99 -67.71
CA TYR A 955 -0.02 -42.33 -66.43
C TYR A 955 1.14 -41.36 -66.54
N THR A 956 1.15 -40.39 -65.64
CA THR A 956 2.27 -39.48 -65.41
C THR A 956 3.04 -39.94 -64.19
N ALA A 957 4.36 -39.77 -64.20
CA ALA A 957 5.22 -40.12 -63.08
C ALA A 957 6.38 -39.12 -62.94
N ARG A 958 7.02 -39.14 -61.78
CA ARG A 958 8.20 -38.33 -61.45
C ARG A 958 9.39 -39.22 -61.15
N GLU A 959 10.59 -38.71 -61.41
CA GLU A 959 11.85 -39.42 -61.19
C GLU A 959 12.31 -39.36 -59.73
N ALA A 960 12.72 -40.49 -59.17
CA ALA A 960 13.39 -40.61 -57.88
C ALA A 960 14.48 -41.69 -57.95
N GLY A 961 15.66 -41.33 -58.45
CA GLY A 961 16.75 -42.27 -58.72
C GLY A 961 17.20 -43.11 -57.52
N HIS A 962 17.12 -42.57 -56.30
CA HIS A 962 17.50 -43.29 -55.07
C HIS A 962 16.54 -44.42 -54.69
N LEU A 963 15.27 -44.36 -55.11
CA LEU A 963 14.30 -45.44 -54.87
C LEU A 963 14.54 -46.67 -55.75
N LYS A 964 15.34 -46.54 -56.80
CA LYS A 964 15.53 -47.59 -57.81
C LYS A 964 16.05 -48.90 -57.22
N GLN A 965 17.10 -48.83 -56.39
CA GLN A 965 17.73 -50.04 -55.83
C GLN A 965 16.79 -50.73 -54.83
N ALA A 966 16.20 -49.97 -53.92
CA ALA A 966 15.27 -50.50 -52.92
C ALA A 966 14.01 -51.11 -53.56
N ALA A 967 13.51 -50.53 -54.66
CA ALA A 967 12.42 -51.10 -55.45
C ALA A 967 12.80 -52.44 -56.06
N VAL A 968 13.98 -52.53 -56.68
CA VAL A 968 14.48 -53.76 -57.29
C VAL A 968 14.71 -54.85 -56.25
N ASP A 969 15.29 -54.49 -55.10
CA ASP A 969 15.55 -55.44 -54.00
C ASP A 969 14.23 -55.98 -53.44
N TYR A 970 13.24 -55.11 -53.19
CA TYR A 970 11.92 -55.53 -52.74
C TYR A 970 11.22 -56.46 -53.74
N VAL A 971 11.27 -56.13 -55.03
CA VAL A 971 10.71 -56.99 -56.09
C VAL A 971 11.39 -58.37 -56.03
N LYS A 972 12.72 -58.44 -55.99
CA LYS A 972 13.46 -59.71 -55.98
C LYS A 972 13.19 -60.54 -54.72
N THR A 973 13.46 -59.98 -53.53
CA THR A 973 13.51 -60.77 -52.30
C THR A 973 12.14 -61.01 -51.67
N ALA A 974 11.21 -60.05 -51.76
CA ALA A 974 9.91 -60.15 -51.10
C ALA A 974 8.81 -60.67 -52.02
N ILE A 975 8.89 -60.38 -53.32
CA ILE A 975 7.87 -60.78 -54.31
C ILE A 975 8.30 -62.03 -55.08
N LEU A 976 9.47 -62.02 -55.72
CA LEU A 976 9.89 -63.10 -56.62
C LEU A 976 10.35 -64.38 -55.89
N GLU A 977 11.03 -64.26 -54.74
CA GLU A 977 11.53 -65.41 -53.97
C GLU A 977 10.45 -66.13 -53.12
N ASN A 978 9.28 -65.51 -52.91
CA ASN A 978 8.24 -66.01 -52.01
C ASN A 978 7.29 -67.00 -52.70
N THR A 979 7.20 -68.22 -52.15
CA THR A 979 6.34 -69.29 -52.67
C THR A 979 4.86 -68.95 -52.49
N GLY A 980 4.14 -68.72 -53.59
CA GLY A 980 2.70 -68.42 -53.59
C GLY A 980 2.32 -67.10 -54.26
N ASN A 981 3.27 -66.19 -54.48
CA ASN A 981 3.01 -64.89 -55.12
C ASN A 981 3.01 -64.97 -56.66
N LEU A 982 3.69 -65.96 -57.23
CA LEU A 982 3.81 -66.15 -58.67
C LEU A 982 3.05 -67.40 -59.10
N LEU A 983 2.10 -67.22 -60.02
CA LEU A 983 1.28 -68.28 -60.55
C LEU A 983 1.44 -68.35 -62.06
N GLN A 984 1.74 -69.53 -62.57
CA GLN A 984 1.70 -69.83 -63.99
C GLN A 984 0.49 -70.72 -64.26
N LEU A 985 -0.44 -70.24 -65.09
CA LEU A 985 -1.62 -71.00 -65.48
C LEU A 985 -1.41 -71.66 -66.85
N LEU A 986 -1.38 -72.98 -66.85
CA LEU A 986 -1.33 -73.82 -68.05
C LEU A 986 -2.63 -74.60 -68.19
N SER A 987 -3.07 -74.87 -69.41
CA SER A 987 -4.22 -75.73 -69.69
C SER A 987 -3.73 -77.12 -70.07
N LEU A 988 -4.18 -78.17 -69.39
CA LEU A 988 -3.82 -79.54 -69.78
C LEU A 988 -4.36 -79.90 -71.16
N ASN A 989 -5.54 -79.37 -71.51
CA ASN A 989 -6.21 -79.64 -72.78
C ASN A 989 -5.47 -79.00 -73.96
N GLN A 990 -4.85 -77.82 -73.76
CA GLN A 990 -4.17 -77.09 -74.83
C GLN A 990 -2.65 -77.29 -74.78
N ASP A 991 -2.02 -77.13 -73.62
CA ASP A 991 -0.56 -77.10 -73.47
C ASP A 991 0.05 -78.52 -73.34
N PHE A 992 -0.71 -79.51 -72.83
CA PHE A 992 -0.27 -80.92 -72.68
C PHE A 992 -1.24 -81.91 -73.33
N SER A 993 -1.78 -81.54 -74.49
CA SER A 993 -2.89 -82.24 -75.16
C SER A 993 -2.63 -83.73 -75.41
N THR A 994 -1.41 -84.12 -75.75
CA THR A 994 -1.05 -85.51 -76.08
C THR A 994 -1.09 -86.42 -74.84
N ASP A 995 -0.49 -85.98 -73.74
CA ASP A 995 -0.45 -86.76 -72.49
C ASP A 995 -1.81 -86.75 -71.78
N TRP A 996 -2.56 -85.65 -71.88
CA TRP A 996 -3.95 -85.59 -71.42
C TRP A 996 -4.87 -86.55 -72.19
N TYR A 997 -4.71 -86.65 -73.50
CA TYR A 997 -5.46 -87.62 -74.31
C TYR A 997 -5.13 -89.07 -73.92
N ARG A 998 -3.84 -89.41 -73.72
CA ARG A 998 -3.42 -90.75 -73.26
C ARG A 998 -4.05 -91.12 -71.90
N PHE A 999 -4.12 -90.17 -70.98
CA PHE A 999 -4.76 -90.36 -69.67
C PHE A 999 -6.27 -90.60 -69.77
N THR A 1000 -6.97 -89.85 -70.61
CA THR A 1000 -8.44 -89.99 -70.76
C THR A 1000 -8.83 -91.25 -71.54
N ALA A 1001 -8.02 -91.68 -72.51
CA ALA A 1001 -8.27 -92.83 -73.39
C ALA A 1001 -7.87 -94.20 -72.81
N ALA A 1002 -7.24 -94.27 -71.64
CA ALA A 1002 -6.78 -95.54 -71.04
C ALA A 1002 -7.94 -96.50 -70.68
N ALA A 1003 -7.79 -97.78 -71.06
CA ALA A 1003 -8.84 -98.81 -71.01
C ALA A 1003 -9.26 -99.27 -69.60
N ASN A 1004 -8.37 -99.20 -68.60
CA ASN A 1004 -8.69 -99.48 -67.21
C ASN A 1004 -7.85 -98.62 -66.25
N ASP A 1005 -8.29 -98.53 -64.99
CA ASP A 1005 -7.68 -97.65 -64.00
C ASP A 1005 -6.26 -98.05 -63.60
N ASN A 1006 -5.87 -99.33 -63.77
CA ASN A 1006 -4.54 -99.79 -63.40
C ASN A 1006 -3.47 -99.41 -64.44
N VAL A 1007 -3.88 -99.09 -65.68
CA VAL A 1007 -2.98 -98.62 -66.77
C VAL A 1007 -3.14 -97.12 -67.03
N ARG A 1008 -4.15 -96.47 -66.43
CA ARG A 1008 -4.39 -95.03 -66.57
C ARG A 1008 -3.31 -94.24 -65.82
N LYS A 1009 -2.46 -93.54 -66.57
CA LYS A 1009 -1.32 -92.78 -66.04
C LYS A 1009 -1.18 -91.46 -66.80
N LEU A 1010 -0.93 -90.37 -66.08
CA LEU A 1010 -0.62 -89.06 -66.65
C LEU A 1010 0.81 -88.71 -66.27
N ASP A 1011 1.67 -88.59 -67.29
CA ASP A 1011 3.06 -88.19 -67.14
C ASP A 1011 3.23 -86.82 -67.80
N ILE A 1012 3.53 -85.78 -67.01
CA ILE A 1012 3.78 -84.40 -67.49
C ILE A 1012 5.24 -84.04 -67.21
N HIS A 1013 5.91 -83.50 -68.22
CA HIS A 1013 7.27 -82.98 -68.12
C HIS A 1013 7.25 -81.46 -68.26
N LEU A 1014 7.63 -80.75 -67.19
CA LEU A 1014 7.72 -79.28 -67.19
C LEU A 1014 9.17 -78.83 -67.40
N GLN A 1015 9.34 -77.88 -68.31
CA GLN A 1015 10.63 -77.25 -68.62
C GLN A 1015 10.64 -75.78 -68.19
N PRO A 1016 11.82 -75.17 -67.97
CA PRO A 1016 11.92 -73.75 -67.65
C PRO A 1016 11.23 -72.81 -68.67
N ASP A 1017 11.14 -73.21 -69.95
CA ASP A 1017 10.51 -72.42 -71.02
C ASP A 1017 8.99 -72.26 -70.87
N ASN A 1018 8.35 -73.04 -69.99
CA ASN A 1018 6.92 -72.90 -69.69
C ASN A 1018 6.61 -71.72 -68.76
N PHE A 1019 7.64 -71.01 -68.27
CA PHE A 1019 7.53 -69.88 -67.35
C PHE A 1019 7.96 -68.55 -68.01
N PRO A 1020 7.62 -67.38 -67.45
CA PRO A 1020 8.02 -66.09 -68.00
C PRO A 1020 9.53 -65.95 -68.15
N TYR A 1021 10.00 -65.21 -69.16
CA TYR A 1021 11.44 -65.05 -69.46
C TYR A 1021 12.27 -64.59 -68.25
N TRP A 1022 11.74 -63.68 -67.42
CA TRP A 1022 12.45 -63.23 -66.23
C TRP A 1022 12.66 -64.35 -65.20
N ALA A 1023 11.76 -65.33 -65.12
CA ALA A 1023 11.89 -66.49 -64.24
C ALA A 1023 13.06 -67.39 -64.67
N MET A 1024 13.25 -67.52 -65.98
CA MET A 1024 14.39 -68.24 -66.55
C MET A 1024 15.71 -67.52 -66.26
N SER A 1025 15.74 -66.19 -66.39
CA SER A 1025 16.96 -65.40 -66.20
C SER A 1025 17.44 -65.28 -64.75
N LEU A 1026 16.51 -65.30 -63.78
CA LEU A 1026 16.81 -65.13 -62.35
C LEU A 1026 17.01 -66.48 -61.63
N GLY A 1027 16.59 -67.59 -62.24
CA GLY A 1027 16.67 -68.92 -61.66
C GLY A 1027 15.45 -69.26 -60.81
N MET A 1028 14.93 -70.48 -60.96
CA MET A 1028 13.75 -70.96 -60.24
C MET A 1028 14.13 -71.96 -59.15
N LYS A 1029 13.46 -71.90 -57.99
CA LYS A 1029 13.62 -72.89 -56.93
C LYS A 1029 13.14 -74.27 -57.39
N ASP A 1030 13.79 -75.31 -56.89
CA ASP A 1030 13.53 -76.69 -57.33
C ASP A 1030 12.17 -77.24 -56.87
N ALA A 1031 11.55 -76.68 -55.84
CA ALA A 1031 10.23 -77.12 -55.37
C ALA A 1031 9.12 -76.30 -56.01
N ILE A 1032 8.14 -76.98 -56.62
CA ILE A 1032 6.92 -76.37 -57.15
C ILE A 1032 5.68 -77.02 -56.52
N THR A 1033 4.63 -76.22 -56.36
CA THR A 1033 3.33 -76.71 -55.91
C THR A 1033 2.30 -76.53 -57.00
N ILE A 1034 1.60 -77.62 -57.31
CA ILE A 1034 0.66 -77.68 -58.41
C ILE A 1034 -0.74 -77.90 -57.86
N SER A 1035 -1.67 -77.08 -58.32
CA SER A 1035 -3.10 -77.21 -58.09
C SER A 1035 -3.83 -77.35 -59.41
N PHE A 1036 -4.77 -78.29 -59.46
CA PHE A 1036 -5.60 -78.50 -60.64
C PHE A 1036 -6.97 -77.87 -60.43
N CYS A 1037 -7.52 -77.27 -61.48
CA CYS A 1037 -8.85 -76.70 -61.45
C CYS A 1037 -9.55 -76.84 -62.79
N CYS A 1038 -10.87 -76.77 -62.78
CA CYS A 1038 -11.68 -76.72 -63.99
C CYS A 1038 -12.90 -75.86 -63.74
N ILE A 1039 -13.45 -75.27 -64.80
CA ILE A 1039 -14.71 -74.53 -64.72
C ILE A 1039 -15.86 -75.52 -64.93
N ASP A 1040 -16.79 -75.56 -63.99
CA ASP A 1040 -18.09 -76.22 -64.18
C ASP A 1040 -19.07 -75.19 -64.73
N TRP A 1041 -19.20 -75.19 -66.06
CA TRP A 1041 -20.07 -74.29 -66.80
C TRP A 1041 -21.55 -74.46 -66.46
N SER A 1042 -21.98 -75.63 -65.99
CA SER A 1042 -23.38 -75.85 -65.58
C SER A 1042 -23.75 -75.12 -64.29
N LYS A 1043 -22.75 -74.84 -63.45
CA LYS A 1043 -22.92 -74.17 -62.15
C LYS A 1043 -22.29 -72.79 -62.11
N HIS A 1044 -21.66 -72.34 -63.19
CA HIS A 1044 -20.89 -71.09 -63.26
C HIS A 1044 -19.88 -70.96 -62.11
N LYS A 1045 -19.18 -72.06 -61.79
CA LYS A 1045 -18.27 -72.13 -60.65
C LYS A 1045 -16.93 -72.76 -61.01
N LEU A 1046 -15.87 -72.17 -60.47
CA LEU A 1046 -14.54 -72.75 -60.51
C LEU A 1046 -14.44 -73.88 -59.48
N ILE A 1047 -14.08 -75.08 -59.92
CA ILE A 1047 -13.86 -76.24 -59.06
C ILE A 1047 -12.35 -76.50 -58.97
N MET A 1048 -11.82 -76.53 -57.75
CA MET A 1048 -10.42 -76.84 -57.47
C MET A 1048 -10.28 -78.28 -56.97
N ALA A 1049 -9.16 -78.94 -57.27
CA ALA A 1049 -8.77 -80.19 -56.62
C ALA A 1049 -8.52 -79.94 -55.13
N THR A 1050 -9.00 -80.84 -54.26
CA THR A 1050 -8.84 -80.71 -52.80
C THR A 1050 -7.41 -80.97 -52.33
N ASN A 1051 -6.64 -81.73 -53.10
CA ASN A 1051 -5.25 -82.06 -52.80
C ASN A 1051 -4.31 -81.37 -53.80
N THR A 1052 -3.18 -80.87 -53.32
CA THR A 1052 -2.12 -80.29 -54.15
C THR A 1052 -0.98 -81.27 -54.32
N LEU A 1053 -0.22 -81.13 -55.42
CA LEU A 1053 0.95 -81.97 -55.71
C LEU A 1053 2.20 -81.13 -55.55
N SER A 1054 3.10 -81.55 -54.67
CA SER A 1054 4.40 -80.89 -54.50
C SER A 1054 5.48 -81.76 -55.13
N ILE A 1055 6.20 -81.21 -56.13
CA ILE A 1055 7.26 -81.90 -56.85
C ILE A 1055 8.57 -81.14 -56.66
N ILE A 1056 9.65 -81.88 -56.44
CA ILE A 1056 11.01 -81.36 -56.42
C ILE A 1056 11.67 -81.70 -57.75
N LYS A 1057 12.42 -80.75 -58.30
CA LYS A 1057 13.10 -80.85 -59.58
C LYS A 1057 14.15 -81.97 -59.56
N ASP A 1058 14.16 -82.79 -60.60
CA ASP A 1058 15.30 -83.66 -60.91
C ASP A 1058 16.35 -82.85 -61.70
N PRO A 1059 17.64 -82.84 -61.29
CA PRO A 1059 18.67 -82.06 -61.94
C PRO A 1059 18.93 -82.45 -63.41
N ILE A 1060 18.55 -83.66 -63.84
CA ILE A 1060 18.75 -84.15 -65.22
C ILE A 1060 17.44 -84.11 -66.01
N THR A 1061 16.32 -84.46 -65.39
CA THR A 1061 15.03 -84.63 -66.10
C THR A 1061 13.95 -83.60 -65.73
N GLY A 1062 14.29 -82.51 -65.06
CA GLY A 1062 13.35 -81.44 -64.73
C GLY A 1062 12.24 -81.86 -63.77
N TRP A 1063 11.09 -81.16 -63.79
CA TRP A 1063 9.93 -81.54 -62.98
C TRP A 1063 9.08 -82.56 -63.73
N ASN A 1064 9.22 -83.83 -63.33
CA ASN A 1064 8.40 -84.92 -63.83
C ASN A 1064 7.25 -85.20 -62.87
N ILE A 1065 6.04 -85.12 -63.40
CA ILE A 1065 4.80 -85.32 -62.65
C ILE A 1065 4.20 -86.62 -63.16
N SER A 1066 4.04 -87.59 -62.28
CA SER A 1066 3.47 -88.89 -62.62
C SER A 1066 2.26 -89.16 -61.73
N ILE A 1067 1.07 -89.22 -62.33
CA ILE A 1067 -0.20 -89.42 -61.63
C ILE A 1067 -0.81 -90.74 -62.09
N ASP A 1068 -0.86 -91.70 -61.18
CA ASP A 1068 -1.52 -93.00 -61.36
C ASP A 1068 -2.69 -93.17 -60.37
N LYS A 1069 -3.32 -94.35 -60.38
CA LYS A 1069 -4.46 -94.69 -59.50
C LYS A 1069 -4.18 -94.47 -58.00
N ASN A 1070 -2.94 -94.54 -57.56
CA ASN A 1070 -2.56 -94.38 -56.16
C ASN A 1070 -2.39 -92.90 -55.77
N SER A 1071 -2.38 -91.98 -56.75
CA SER A 1071 -2.28 -90.54 -56.50
C SER A 1071 -3.59 -89.94 -55.98
N ASN A 1072 -3.48 -89.10 -54.96
CA ASN A 1072 -4.60 -88.40 -54.33
C ASN A 1072 -5.32 -87.40 -55.26
N ILE A 1073 -4.73 -87.06 -56.41
CA ILE A 1073 -5.31 -86.15 -57.42
C ILE A 1073 -6.01 -86.92 -58.55
N PHE A 1074 -5.68 -88.20 -58.74
CA PHE A 1074 -6.25 -89.03 -59.80
C PHE A 1074 -7.79 -89.06 -59.84
N PRO A 1075 -8.51 -89.13 -58.69
CA PRO A 1075 -9.98 -89.08 -58.71
C PRO A 1075 -10.54 -87.76 -59.29
N PHE A 1076 -9.88 -86.63 -59.04
CA PHE A 1076 -10.30 -85.31 -59.54
C PHE A 1076 -10.13 -85.22 -61.07
N LEU A 1077 -8.97 -85.64 -61.59
CA LEU A 1077 -8.70 -85.61 -63.02
C LEU A 1077 -9.59 -86.59 -63.78
N LYS A 1078 -9.85 -87.78 -63.23
CA LYS A 1078 -10.78 -88.75 -63.82
C LYS A 1078 -12.22 -88.21 -63.88
N LYS A 1079 -12.70 -87.60 -62.78
CA LYS A 1079 -14.05 -87.04 -62.72
C LYS A 1079 -14.26 -85.91 -63.73
N ASN A 1080 -13.22 -85.12 -63.99
CA ASN A 1080 -13.30 -83.92 -64.83
C ASN A 1080 -12.66 -84.10 -66.22
N ALA A 1081 -12.48 -85.35 -66.69
CA ALA A 1081 -11.86 -85.65 -67.98
C ALA A 1081 -12.54 -85.00 -69.20
N GLY A 1082 -13.83 -84.67 -69.11
CA GLY A 1082 -14.61 -84.01 -70.16
C GLY A 1082 -14.57 -82.47 -70.15
N ASN A 1083 -13.94 -81.86 -69.14
CA ASN A 1083 -13.85 -80.40 -69.01
C ASN A 1083 -12.46 -79.88 -69.42
N ASN A 1084 -12.35 -78.56 -69.65
CA ASN A 1084 -11.05 -77.90 -69.73
C ASN A 1084 -10.43 -77.85 -68.33
N VAL A 1085 -9.39 -78.65 -68.12
CA VAL A 1085 -8.64 -78.74 -66.87
C VAL A 1085 -7.40 -77.86 -66.97
N TYR A 1086 -7.31 -76.94 -66.03
CA TYR A 1086 -6.19 -76.03 -65.85
C TYR A 1086 -5.29 -76.51 -64.71
N MET A 1087 -4.01 -76.30 -64.92
CA MET A 1087 -2.94 -76.55 -63.98
C MET A 1087 -2.37 -75.19 -63.58
N ALA A 1088 -2.62 -74.79 -62.34
CA ALA A 1088 -2.02 -73.61 -61.73
C ALA A 1088 -0.75 -74.06 -61.00
N ILE A 1089 0.39 -73.59 -61.49
CA ILE A 1089 1.70 -73.86 -60.91
C ILE A 1089 2.10 -72.66 -60.06
N SER A 1090 2.22 -72.88 -58.76
CA SER A 1090 2.85 -71.93 -57.85
C SER A 1090 4.35 -72.18 -57.87
N TYR A 1091 5.10 -71.13 -58.20
CA TYR A 1091 6.56 -71.18 -58.28
C TYR A 1091 7.18 -69.97 -57.57
N SER A 1092 8.48 -70.04 -57.35
CA SER A 1092 9.27 -68.95 -56.77
C SER A 1092 10.67 -68.98 -57.37
N LEU A 1093 11.33 -67.83 -57.35
CA LEU A 1093 12.70 -67.67 -57.83
C LEU A 1093 13.71 -67.91 -56.71
N VAL A 1094 14.95 -68.22 -57.11
CA VAL A 1094 16.10 -68.48 -56.22
C VAL A 1094 16.58 -67.18 -55.58
#